data_AF-R7QYF1-F1
#
_entry.id   AF-R7QYF1-F1
#
_cell.length_a   1.000
_cell.length_b   1.000
_cell.length_c   1.000
_cell.angle_alpha   90.00
_cell.angle_beta   90.00
_cell.angle_gamma   90.00
#
_symmetry.space_group_name_H-M   'P 1'
#
loop_
_entity.id
_entity.type
_entity.pdbx_description
1 polymer ?
#
loop_
_entity_poly.entity_id
_entity_poly.type
_entity_poly.pdbx_seq_one_letter_code
_entity_poly.pdbx_strand_id
1 'polypeptide(L)'
;MKKRMQRFVVALMATMMFTSISPVSALATEMPVPVETETEVPTEPGEVEPSSEMEEIPQVPEEETEAVPDEETENEAAVEALEQQLEEENPIVEEDVAPELLQAADSYLNLTGICYNIRNNGVDVGVAYDTDAQSVDFRWEAYNLDTQSWSVIADWNGGNWATWTPTAGNYWLHAEARTASGRTADYTICFYAPRDYNDNYLALNGICYIDHGHTIDVGVNYDTASSSVQFRWQSYNLDTQGWETIADWNGGNWATWTPKKGNYWLQVQAKAADGNVKAYTICFAATKNYSTDYVDLNGICMIQDYNKVDMGVSYESSDSNVKFMWQVYDVNAGSWTTVSNWSKSNWTTWNVTSGSYWVNVTARTSKGTVESFCQGVNLQDKNYIAINGITMNKHSHSVDLNVNYTSGDTNMNFMWQIYDLSTNTWTTISDWSASTQATWNVSSGSYWVNVTARNGAGKTVSYCEGVNLQSKFNYVAFGNSLTAHPIVAGLWWGNWGMAATTPDKDYFHLVTSGLQQDYANVTASCHYLKSWEEDTNRNNHLGEMDPYLNADVDLVTIQLGDNIVAGKETLYNDFYNIVAHVKEKAPNAQIMVVSSFCWPDPAVTAAQINACNELGATFIDLSPISGNPAYRAGTGGSVYGEDGAWHTITNGAVGAHPNDAGFAYIAQQILANIK
;
A
#
# COMPACT_ATOMS: atom_id res chain seq x y z
N MET A 1 -13.67 -33.74 36.09
CA MET A 1 -13.98 -34.96 35.31
C MET A 1 -14.70 -34.56 34.02
N LYS A 2 -14.51 -35.35 32.94
CA LYS A 2 -15.23 -35.33 31.64
C LYS A 2 -15.09 -34.09 30.73
N LYS A 3 -14.61 -34.35 29.51
CA LYS A 3 -14.69 -33.57 28.26
C LYS A 3 -13.82 -32.30 28.09
N ARG A 4 -12.50 -32.52 28.02
CA ARG A 4 -11.57 -31.81 27.13
C ARG A 4 -10.62 -32.86 26.53
N MET A 5 -10.65 -33.07 25.20
CA MET A 5 -9.62 -33.69 24.33
C MET A 5 -10.26 -34.29 23.06
N GLN A 6 -10.21 -33.52 21.98
CA GLN A 6 -10.38 -33.84 20.54
C GLN A 6 -10.37 -32.45 19.87
N ARG A 7 -9.57 -32.13 18.86
CA ARG A 7 -8.76 -32.93 17.92
C ARG A 7 -7.46 -32.18 17.60
N PHE A 8 -6.32 -32.87 17.50
CA PHE A 8 -5.18 -32.48 16.66
C PHE A 8 -4.22 -33.69 16.52
N VAL A 9 -3.42 -33.68 15.45
CA VAL A 9 -2.40 -34.68 15.05
C VAL A 9 -2.96 -36.02 14.52
N VAL A 10 -2.84 -36.23 13.20
CA VAL A 10 -2.00 -37.25 12.50
C VAL A 10 -2.46 -37.30 11.03
N ALA A 11 -1.58 -36.94 10.08
CA ALA A 11 -1.60 -37.42 8.69
C ALA A 11 -0.33 -36.99 7.94
N LEU A 12 0.72 -37.82 7.95
CA LEU A 12 1.77 -37.80 6.92
C LEU A 12 2.24 -39.24 6.64
N MET A 13 2.51 -39.53 5.37
CA MET A 13 3.12 -40.75 4.79
C MET A 13 2.25 -42.01 4.60
N ALA A 14 1.91 -42.28 3.34
CA ALA A 14 1.80 -43.58 2.63
C ALA A 14 1.00 -43.36 1.32
N THR A 15 1.33 -43.83 0.10
CA THR A 15 2.50 -44.51 -0.48
C THR A 15 2.42 -44.35 -2.02
N MET A 16 3.56 -44.26 -2.74
CA MET A 16 3.59 -44.32 -4.23
C MET A 16 3.43 -45.76 -4.75
N MET A 17 2.75 -45.97 -5.89
CA MET A 17 3.32 -46.65 -7.10
C MET A 17 2.33 -46.68 -8.30
N PHE A 18 2.91 -46.87 -9.51
CA PHE A 18 2.30 -46.87 -10.86
C PHE A 18 1.32 -48.05 -11.08
N THR A 19 0.35 -48.07 -12.03
CA THR A 19 0.40 -48.06 -13.52
C THR A 19 -1.04 -47.99 -14.12
N SER A 20 -1.39 -47.66 -15.39
CA SER A 20 -0.74 -47.00 -16.54
C SER A 20 -1.71 -46.89 -17.77
N ILE A 21 -1.55 -45.86 -18.64
CA ILE A 21 -1.94 -45.79 -20.09
C ILE A 21 -3.45 -45.80 -20.50
N SER A 22 -3.97 -44.59 -20.81
CA SER A 22 -4.66 -44.11 -22.06
C SER A 22 -5.85 -44.86 -22.74
N PRO A 23 -6.64 -44.19 -23.64
CA PRO A 23 -7.20 -42.83 -23.61
C PRO A 23 -8.71 -42.77 -24.08
N VAL A 24 -9.19 -41.57 -24.47
CA VAL A 24 -10.45 -41.24 -25.21
C VAL A 24 -11.74 -41.10 -24.37
N SER A 25 -12.24 -39.86 -24.23
CA SER A 25 -13.41 -39.36 -24.99
C SER A 25 -13.66 -37.89 -24.67
N ALA A 26 -13.91 -37.08 -25.70
CA ALA A 26 -14.51 -35.76 -25.50
C ALA A 26 -16.02 -35.93 -25.26
N LEU A 27 -16.59 -35.11 -24.38
CA LEU A 27 -18.01 -34.77 -24.42
C LEU A 27 -18.19 -33.37 -23.85
N ALA A 28 -18.81 -32.49 -24.63
CA ALA A 28 -19.17 -31.16 -24.19
C ALA A 28 -20.50 -31.22 -23.41
N THR A 29 -20.56 -30.55 -22.26
CA THR A 29 -21.81 -30.21 -21.58
C THR A 29 -21.70 -28.80 -20.99
N GLU A 30 -22.25 -27.87 -21.77
CA GLU A 30 -23.04 -26.70 -21.35
C GLU A 30 -22.65 -25.96 -20.06
N MET A 31 -22.22 -24.71 -20.24
CA MET A 31 -22.17 -23.71 -19.17
C MET A 31 -23.61 -23.31 -18.78
N PRO A 32 -23.95 -23.20 -17.48
CA PRO A 32 -25.21 -22.58 -17.08
C PRO A 32 -25.17 -21.07 -17.34
N VAL A 33 -26.21 -20.56 -17.98
CA VAL A 33 -26.47 -19.13 -18.21
C VAL A 33 -26.68 -18.43 -16.85
N PRO A 34 -26.17 -17.20 -16.63
CA PRO A 34 -26.50 -16.43 -15.44
C PRO A 34 -27.99 -16.07 -15.46
N VAL A 35 -28.71 -16.36 -14.38
CA VAL A 35 -30.10 -15.89 -14.21
C VAL A 35 -30.06 -14.37 -14.03
N GLU A 36 -30.86 -13.66 -14.84
CA GLU A 36 -31.10 -12.24 -14.65
C GLU A 36 -31.80 -12.02 -13.29
N THR A 37 -31.08 -11.44 -12.33
CA THR A 37 -31.70 -10.82 -11.16
C THR A 37 -32.11 -9.40 -11.52
N GLU A 38 -33.39 -9.10 -11.33
CA GLU A 38 -33.99 -7.79 -11.65
C GLU A 38 -33.21 -6.64 -11.00
N THR A 39 -33.03 -5.56 -11.77
CA THR A 39 -32.43 -4.31 -11.27
C THR A 39 -33.42 -3.58 -10.36
N GLU A 40 -33.34 -3.80 -9.06
CA GLU A 40 -33.88 -2.83 -8.10
C GLU A 40 -33.02 -1.56 -8.14
N VAL A 41 -33.66 -0.46 -8.51
CA VAL A 41 -33.07 0.88 -8.54
C VAL A 41 -32.82 1.34 -7.10
N PRO A 42 -31.59 1.72 -6.70
CA PRO A 42 -31.39 2.42 -5.44
C PRO A 42 -31.98 3.83 -5.57
N THR A 43 -33.11 4.08 -4.91
CA THR A 43 -33.59 5.44 -4.70
C THR A 43 -32.57 6.20 -3.86
N GLU A 44 -32.14 7.38 -4.33
CA GLU A 44 -31.28 8.29 -3.58
C GLU A 44 -31.88 8.59 -2.19
N PRO A 45 -31.08 8.57 -1.10
CA PRO A 45 -31.44 9.29 0.10
C PRO A 45 -31.24 10.78 -0.18
N GLY A 46 -32.35 11.49 -0.41
CA GLY A 46 -32.31 12.93 -0.67
C GLY A 46 -31.69 13.74 0.46
N GLU A 47 -31.05 14.85 0.10
CA GLU A 47 -30.55 15.84 1.04
C GLU A 47 -31.68 16.33 1.97
N VAL A 48 -31.42 16.31 3.27
CA VAL A 48 -32.21 17.02 4.27
C VAL A 48 -31.27 17.96 5.00
N GLU A 49 -31.32 19.24 4.65
CA GLU A 49 -30.60 20.27 5.39
C GLU A 49 -31.17 20.39 6.82
N PRO A 50 -30.33 20.45 7.86
CA PRO A 50 -30.78 20.82 9.19
C PRO A 50 -30.99 22.34 9.27
N SER A 51 -32.23 22.77 9.51
CA SER A 51 -32.58 24.18 9.73
C SER A 51 -31.88 24.74 10.96
N SER A 52 -30.99 25.72 10.77
CA SER A 52 -30.32 26.45 11.84
C SER A 52 -31.11 27.68 12.27
N GLU A 53 -31.78 27.62 13.42
CA GLU A 53 -32.19 28.81 14.17
C GLU A 53 -32.35 28.44 15.67
N MET A 54 -31.43 28.93 16.50
CA MET A 54 -31.56 28.97 17.96
C MET A 54 -30.89 30.26 18.43
N GLU A 55 -31.58 31.03 19.28
CA GLU A 55 -31.25 32.42 19.61
C GLU A 55 -29.88 32.57 20.32
N GLU A 56 -29.18 33.68 20.02
CA GLU A 56 -27.97 34.09 20.74
C GLU A 56 -28.28 34.49 22.19
N ILE A 57 -27.42 34.05 23.12
CA ILE A 57 -27.26 34.66 24.44
C ILE A 57 -25.82 35.20 24.51
N PRO A 58 -25.56 36.47 24.88
CA PRO A 58 -24.23 37.06 24.72
C PRO A 58 -23.21 36.55 25.72
N GLN A 59 -21.96 36.35 25.27
CA GLN A 59 -20.82 36.16 26.16
C GLN A 59 -20.32 37.50 26.74
N VAL A 60 -19.80 37.44 27.97
CA VAL A 60 -18.98 38.49 28.60
C VAL A 60 -17.61 37.86 28.89
N PRO A 61 -16.47 38.58 28.71
CA PRO A 61 -15.16 37.92 28.59
C PRO A 61 -14.59 37.38 29.91
N GLU A 62 -13.76 36.35 29.79
CA GLU A 62 -12.79 35.97 30.81
C GLU A 62 -11.65 37.01 30.85
N GLU A 63 -11.17 37.35 32.05
CA GLU A 63 -9.93 38.12 32.23
C GLU A 63 -8.94 37.27 33.04
N GLU A 64 -7.69 37.24 32.59
CA GLU A 64 -6.62 36.41 33.13
C GLU A 64 -6.18 36.88 34.52
N THR A 65 -5.82 35.95 35.40
CA THR A 65 -5.08 36.25 36.63
C THR A 65 -3.70 35.62 36.61
N GLU A 66 -2.69 36.43 36.26
CA GLU A 66 -1.28 36.12 36.52
C GLU A 66 -0.97 36.08 38.02
N ALA A 67 0.17 35.50 38.38
CA ALA A 67 0.56 35.17 39.74
C ALA A 67 1.66 36.09 40.33
N VAL A 68 2.13 35.73 41.55
CA VAL A 68 3.43 36.08 42.20
C VAL A 68 3.43 37.40 43.03
N PRO A 69 4.14 37.51 44.20
CA PRO A 69 4.68 36.51 45.14
C PRO A 69 4.27 36.70 46.63
N ASP A 70 4.83 35.85 47.51
CA ASP A 70 5.05 36.12 48.95
C ASP A 70 5.94 37.35 49.20
N GLU A 71 5.76 38.04 50.33
CA GLU A 71 6.87 38.67 51.06
C GLU A 71 6.57 38.77 52.58
N GLU A 72 7.60 38.57 53.40
CA GLU A 72 7.55 38.52 54.87
C GLU A 72 8.32 39.72 55.46
N THR A 73 8.06 40.07 56.73
CA THR A 73 8.83 40.97 57.63
C THR A 73 8.68 42.50 57.56
N GLU A 74 8.96 43.11 58.73
CA GLU A 74 9.03 44.55 59.07
C GLU A 74 7.69 45.34 58.99
N ASN A 75 7.12 45.85 60.09
CA ASN A 75 7.77 46.87 60.93
C ASN A 75 7.10 47.01 62.33
N GLU A 76 7.74 46.50 63.39
CA GLU A 76 7.50 46.96 64.77
C GLU A 76 8.29 48.27 65.00
N ALA A 77 7.65 49.45 64.93
CA ALA A 77 8.09 50.72 65.59
C ALA A 77 7.29 51.99 65.16
N ALA A 78 5.96 51.91 65.02
CA ALA A 78 5.02 53.05 65.06
C ALA A 78 3.61 52.43 65.08
N VAL A 79 2.75 52.62 66.09
CA VAL A 79 2.41 53.88 66.76
C VAL A 79 2.26 53.68 68.28
N GLU A 80 3.38 53.64 69.01
CA GLU A 80 3.40 53.84 70.47
C GLU A 80 3.49 55.36 70.78
N ALA A 81 2.56 56.14 70.20
CA ALA A 81 2.68 57.61 70.17
C ALA A 81 1.34 58.37 69.95
N LEU A 82 0.20 57.86 70.42
CA LEU A 82 -1.09 58.57 70.35
C LEU A 82 -2.02 58.41 71.57
N GLU A 83 -1.57 57.76 72.65
CA GLU A 83 -2.32 57.63 73.93
C GLU A 83 -1.92 58.65 75.02
N GLN A 84 -1.31 59.78 74.64
CA GLN A 84 -1.12 60.92 75.55
C GLN A 84 -1.33 62.26 74.83
N GLN A 85 -2.59 62.74 74.83
CA GLN A 85 -3.02 64.15 74.95
C GLN A 85 -4.46 64.33 74.48
N LEU A 86 -5.42 64.29 75.41
CA LEU A 86 -6.61 65.16 75.44
C LEU A 86 -7.43 64.86 76.71
N GLU A 87 -6.87 65.30 77.82
CA GLU A 87 -7.59 65.58 79.06
C GLU A 87 -7.59 67.12 79.26
N GLU A 88 -8.49 67.64 80.09
CA GLU A 88 -8.80 69.08 80.30
C GLU A 88 -9.70 69.77 79.25
N GLU A 89 -10.99 69.90 79.56
CA GLU A 89 -11.49 71.18 80.10
C GLU A 89 -12.65 70.95 81.08
N ASN A 90 -12.65 71.73 82.16
CA ASN A 90 -13.64 71.71 83.25
C ASN A 90 -14.20 73.15 83.37
N PRO A 91 -15.43 73.38 83.87
CA PRO A 91 -15.47 73.62 85.30
C PRO A 91 -16.73 73.14 86.04
N ILE A 92 -16.48 72.88 87.32
CA ILE A 92 -17.42 72.60 88.39
C ILE A 92 -18.22 73.86 88.78
N VAL A 93 -19.48 73.67 89.21
CA VAL A 93 -20.08 74.49 90.26
C VAL A 93 -20.57 73.55 91.36
N GLU A 94 -20.05 73.73 92.57
CA GLU A 94 -20.38 72.94 93.76
C GLU A 94 -21.72 73.39 94.35
N GLU A 95 -22.45 72.46 94.98
CA GLU A 95 -23.18 72.81 96.21
C GLU A 95 -23.10 71.63 97.21
N ASP A 96 -22.52 71.90 98.38
CA ASP A 96 -22.31 70.95 99.49
C ASP A 96 -23.63 70.45 100.10
N VAL A 97 -23.85 69.12 100.14
CA VAL A 97 -24.41 68.46 101.33
C VAL A 97 -23.88 67.01 101.44
N ALA A 98 -23.39 66.63 102.61
CA ALA A 98 -23.16 65.25 103.02
C ALA A 98 -23.87 64.96 104.36
N PRO A 99 -24.04 63.70 104.76
CA PRO A 99 -24.60 62.59 103.98
C PRO A 99 -25.79 61.95 104.73
N GLU A 100 -26.77 61.38 104.02
CA GLU A 100 -27.85 60.63 104.68
C GLU A 100 -28.05 59.24 104.05
N LEU A 101 -28.36 58.27 104.92
CA LEU A 101 -28.38 56.84 104.64
C LEU A 101 -29.40 56.48 103.55
N LEU A 102 -28.94 55.93 102.42
CA LEU A 102 -29.79 55.19 101.50
C LEU A 102 -29.48 53.68 101.56
N GLN A 103 -30.54 52.89 101.46
CA GLN A 103 -30.52 51.44 101.51
C GLN A 103 -29.68 50.85 100.36
N ALA A 104 -29.17 49.63 100.56
CA ALA A 104 -28.56 48.85 99.49
C ALA A 104 -29.55 48.74 98.31
N ALA A 105 -29.19 49.36 97.19
CA ALA A 105 -29.92 49.22 95.95
C ALA A 105 -29.76 47.79 95.40
N ASP A 106 -30.76 47.35 94.68
CA ASP A 106 -30.99 45.95 94.32
C ASP A 106 -30.09 45.54 93.12
N SER A 107 -28.86 45.07 93.40
CA SER A 107 -27.73 44.89 92.46
C SER A 107 -28.06 44.11 91.16
N TYR A 108 -28.21 44.76 90.00
CA TYR A 108 -28.78 44.10 88.80
C TYR A 108 -27.82 43.13 88.09
N LEU A 109 -28.38 42.12 87.45
CA LEU A 109 -27.70 41.18 86.55
C LEU A 109 -28.65 40.86 85.39
N ASN A 110 -28.18 40.99 84.16
CA ASN A 110 -28.93 40.69 82.95
C ASN A 110 -28.05 40.00 81.90
N LEU A 111 -28.60 39.01 81.18
CA LEU A 111 -27.95 38.39 80.03
C LEU A 111 -28.63 38.88 78.74
N THR A 112 -27.86 39.46 77.82
CA THR A 112 -28.41 40.19 76.67
C THR A 112 -28.35 39.41 75.36
N GLY A 113 -27.49 38.39 75.27
CA GLY A 113 -27.43 37.49 74.13
C GLY A 113 -26.30 36.46 74.21
N ILE A 114 -26.49 35.31 73.56
CA ILE A 114 -25.45 34.31 73.34
C ILE A 114 -24.85 34.50 71.94
N CYS A 115 -23.53 34.49 71.85
CA CYS A 115 -22.76 34.36 70.62
C CYS A 115 -22.01 33.02 70.60
N TYR A 116 -21.52 32.62 69.43
CA TYR A 116 -20.73 31.40 69.26
C TYR A 116 -19.72 31.54 68.13
N ASN A 117 -18.65 30.74 68.20
CA ASN A 117 -17.64 30.61 67.16
C ASN A 117 -17.46 29.13 66.79
N ILE A 118 -17.71 28.77 65.54
CA ILE A 118 -17.61 27.38 65.06
C ILE A 118 -16.18 27.12 64.61
N ARG A 119 -15.48 26.24 65.33
CA ARG A 119 -14.13 25.77 64.99
C ARG A 119 -14.20 24.44 64.22
N ASN A 120 -13.05 23.98 63.71
CA ASN A 120 -12.98 22.67 63.06
C ASN A 120 -13.31 21.50 64.01
N ASN A 121 -12.90 21.60 65.28
CA ASN A 121 -12.99 20.56 66.30
C ASN A 121 -13.80 20.99 67.55
N GLY A 122 -14.76 21.90 67.39
CA GLY A 122 -15.65 22.31 68.46
C GLY A 122 -16.41 23.59 68.15
N VAL A 123 -17.18 24.05 69.12
CA VAL A 123 -17.91 25.32 69.10
C VAL A 123 -17.58 26.05 70.40
N ASP A 124 -17.04 27.26 70.32
CA ASP A 124 -17.01 28.14 71.49
C ASP A 124 -18.36 28.84 71.62
N VAL A 125 -18.83 28.99 72.85
CA VAL A 125 -20.09 29.63 73.20
C VAL A 125 -19.80 30.72 74.24
N GLY A 126 -20.34 31.92 74.03
CA GLY A 126 -20.08 33.09 74.86
C GLY A 126 -21.37 33.86 75.15
N VAL A 127 -21.50 34.45 76.34
CA VAL A 127 -22.70 35.20 76.73
C VAL A 127 -22.35 36.64 77.09
N ALA A 128 -23.09 37.58 76.49
CA ALA A 128 -23.04 39.00 76.82
C ALA A 128 -23.90 39.26 78.06
N TYR A 129 -23.35 40.00 79.02
CA TYR A 129 -24.00 40.29 80.30
C TYR A 129 -23.74 41.73 80.74
N ASP A 130 -24.65 42.25 81.56
CA ASP A 130 -24.60 43.59 82.14
C ASP A 130 -24.96 43.51 83.62
N THR A 131 -24.16 44.16 84.49
CA THR A 131 -24.28 44.03 85.95
C THR A 131 -23.48 45.10 86.70
N ASP A 132 -23.94 45.43 87.91
CA ASP A 132 -23.18 46.22 88.90
C ASP A 132 -22.40 45.34 89.92
N ALA A 133 -22.46 44.01 89.78
CA ALA A 133 -21.80 43.07 90.69
C ALA A 133 -20.30 42.90 90.38
N GLN A 134 -19.48 42.80 91.44
CA GLN A 134 -18.02 42.63 91.33
C GLN A 134 -17.57 41.27 90.78
N SER A 135 -18.45 40.26 90.76
CA SER A 135 -18.14 38.90 90.28
C SER A 135 -19.40 38.15 89.88
N VAL A 136 -19.33 37.44 88.75
CA VAL A 136 -20.40 36.59 88.22
C VAL A 136 -19.80 35.21 87.88
N ASP A 137 -20.42 34.12 88.36
CA ASP A 137 -20.15 32.77 87.86
C ASP A 137 -21.15 32.45 86.73
N PHE A 138 -20.71 31.71 85.73
CA PHE A 138 -21.51 31.22 84.60
C PHE A 138 -21.50 29.70 84.52
N ARG A 139 -22.62 29.14 84.05
CA ARG A 139 -22.80 27.71 83.75
C ARG A 139 -23.43 27.56 82.37
N TRP A 140 -22.93 26.59 81.61
CA TRP A 140 -23.34 26.33 80.23
C TRP A 140 -23.89 24.93 80.08
N GLU A 141 -25.08 24.81 79.52
CA GLU A 141 -25.72 23.53 79.22
C GLU A 141 -26.26 23.47 77.79
N ALA A 142 -26.29 22.27 77.21
CA ALA A 142 -26.97 21.99 75.95
C ALA A 142 -28.06 20.94 76.16
N TYR A 143 -29.30 21.29 75.82
CA TYR A 143 -30.39 20.32 75.68
C TYR A 143 -30.41 19.80 74.25
N ASN A 144 -30.12 18.51 74.05
CA ASN A 144 -30.25 17.88 72.74
C ASN A 144 -31.73 17.54 72.49
N LEU A 145 -32.32 18.11 71.43
CA LEU A 145 -33.75 17.93 71.11
C LEU A 145 -34.06 16.51 70.60
N ASP A 146 -33.08 15.84 69.98
CA ASP A 146 -33.23 14.51 69.40
C ASP A 146 -33.20 13.40 70.47
N THR A 147 -32.37 13.56 71.51
CA THR A 147 -32.26 12.62 72.65
C THR A 147 -33.07 13.04 73.88
N GLN A 148 -33.63 14.26 73.89
CA GLN A 148 -34.43 14.83 74.98
C GLN A 148 -33.68 14.88 76.32
N SER A 149 -32.39 15.24 76.29
CA SER A 149 -31.51 15.23 77.46
C SER A 149 -30.61 16.47 77.56
N TRP A 150 -30.45 16.98 78.77
CA TRP A 150 -29.47 18.01 79.10
C TRP A 150 -28.06 17.42 79.24
N SER A 151 -27.07 18.22 78.84
CA SER A 151 -25.65 17.95 79.01
C SER A 151 -24.94 19.23 79.46
N VAL A 152 -24.05 19.13 80.46
CA VAL A 152 -23.25 20.26 80.92
C VAL A 152 -22.08 20.44 79.96
N ILE A 153 -21.93 21.65 79.41
CA ILE A 153 -20.79 22.08 78.60
C ILE A 153 -19.66 22.56 79.54
N ALA A 154 -20.01 23.45 80.47
CA ALA A 154 -19.13 23.93 81.53
C ALA A 154 -19.96 24.22 82.79
N ASP A 155 -19.47 23.78 83.95
CA ASP A 155 -20.11 24.07 85.23
C ASP A 155 -19.67 25.43 85.80
N TRP A 156 -20.33 25.88 86.87
CA TRP A 156 -20.16 27.21 87.48
C TRP A 156 -18.70 27.68 87.62
N ASN A 157 -18.32 28.69 86.83
CA ASN A 157 -17.00 29.33 86.87
C ASN A 157 -17.06 30.80 86.41
N GLY A 158 -16.05 31.61 86.73
CA GLY A 158 -16.04 33.04 86.39
C GLY A 158 -15.89 33.42 84.91
N GLY A 159 -15.80 32.45 84.00
CA GLY A 159 -15.68 32.68 82.56
C GLY A 159 -17.05 32.68 81.85
N ASN A 160 -17.39 33.79 81.19
CA ASN A 160 -18.61 33.90 80.37
C ASN A 160 -18.50 33.20 78.99
N TRP A 161 -17.48 32.35 78.80
CA TRP A 161 -17.23 31.55 77.60
C TRP A 161 -16.96 30.08 77.97
N ALA A 162 -17.36 29.15 77.09
CA ALA A 162 -17.04 27.74 77.16
C ALA A 162 -16.77 27.15 75.77
N THR A 163 -16.09 26.00 75.69
CA THR A 163 -15.87 25.24 74.43
C THR A 163 -16.62 23.92 74.50
N TRP A 164 -17.25 23.52 73.39
CA TRP A 164 -18.17 22.39 73.31
C TRP A 164 -17.91 21.53 72.07
N THR A 165 -18.07 20.20 72.17
CA THR A 165 -17.94 19.25 71.06
C THR A 165 -19.27 18.53 70.79
N PRO A 166 -20.25 19.19 70.14
CA PRO A 166 -21.55 18.57 69.85
C PRO A 166 -21.45 17.41 68.85
N THR A 167 -22.35 16.44 69.00
CA THR A 167 -22.73 15.56 67.90
C THR A 167 -23.72 16.27 66.98
N ALA A 168 -23.84 15.84 65.72
CA ALA A 168 -24.78 16.43 64.77
C ALA A 168 -26.23 16.37 65.28
N GLY A 169 -26.96 17.50 65.24
CA GLY A 169 -28.32 17.56 65.79
C GLY A 169 -28.79 18.99 66.11
N ASN A 170 -29.99 19.08 66.68
CA ASN A 170 -30.60 20.35 67.12
C ASN A 170 -30.52 20.48 68.65
N TYR A 171 -30.18 21.68 69.12
CA TYR A 171 -29.95 21.95 70.54
C TYR A 171 -30.63 23.24 71.01
N TRP A 172 -30.99 23.29 72.29
CA TRP A 172 -31.06 24.55 73.02
C TRP A 172 -29.77 24.74 73.79
N LEU A 173 -29.10 25.85 73.52
CA LEU A 173 -27.89 26.28 74.22
C LEU A 173 -28.29 27.27 75.29
N HIS A 174 -28.01 26.93 76.54
CA HIS A 174 -28.44 27.63 77.74
C HIS A 174 -27.22 28.15 78.52
N ALA A 175 -27.25 29.42 78.88
CA ALA A 175 -26.28 30.05 79.76
C ALA A 175 -27.00 30.55 81.02
N GLU A 176 -26.58 30.05 82.18
CA GLU A 176 -26.97 30.59 83.49
C GLU A 176 -25.83 31.48 84.02
N ALA A 177 -26.18 32.54 84.74
CA ALA A 177 -25.25 33.43 85.43
C ALA A 177 -25.73 33.70 86.87
N ARG A 178 -24.80 33.80 87.82
CA ARG A 178 -25.12 34.13 89.23
C ARG A 178 -24.11 35.10 89.85
N THR A 179 -24.60 36.03 90.67
CA THR A 179 -23.77 36.94 91.48
C THR A 179 -23.43 36.35 92.84
N ALA A 180 -22.41 36.90 93.52
CA ALA A 180 -22.13 36.59 94.93
C ALA A 180 -23.27 37.01 95.88
N SER A 181 -24.14 37.95 95.49
CA SER A 181 -25.36 38.33 96.22
C SER A 181 -26.53 37.34 96.03
N GLY A 182 -26.35 36.29 95.23
CA GLY A 182 -27.36 35.24 95.00
C GLY A 182 -28.41 35.58 93.95
N ARG A 183 -28.21 36.64 93.15
CA ARG A 183 -29.05 36.95 92.00
C ARG A 183 -28.64 36.12 90.80
N THR A 184 -29.62 35.72 90.00
CA THR A 184 -29.44 34.86 88.83
C THR A 184 -30.08 35.48 87.59
N ALA A 185 -29.49 35.23 86.43
CA ALA A 185 -30.09 35.49 85.12
C ALA A 185 -29.75 34.34 84.18
N ASP A 186 -30.61 34.09 83.20
CA ASP A 186 -30.41 33.03 82.21
C ASP A 186 -30.72 33.51 80.78
N TYR A 187 -30.15 32.84 79.79
CA TYR A 187 -30.43 33.09 78.37
C TYR A 187 -30.38 31.78 77.59
N THR A 188 -31.26 31.64 76.60
CA THR A 188 -31.36 30.41 75.79
C THR A 188 -31.49 30.74 74.31
N ILE A 189 -30.73 30.06 73.45
CA ILE A 189 -30.88 30.11 71.99
C ILE A 189 -31.04 28.71 71.39
N CYS A 190 -31.65 28.63 70.21
CA CYS A 190 -31.56 27.43 69.38
C CYS A 190 -30.20 27.38 68.65
N PHE A 191 -29.58 26.21 68.62
CA PHE A 191 -28.32 25.97 67.91
C PHE A 191 -28.42 24.69 67.07
N TYR A 192 -27.88 24.72 65.85
CA TYR A 192 -27.83 23.56 64.95
C TYR A 192 -26.37 23.14 64.73
N ALA A 193 -26.03 21.91 65.12
CA ALA A 193 -24.72 21.32 64.85
C ALA A 193 -24.79 20.52 63.53
N PRO A 194 -24.14 20.97 62.44
CA PRO A 194 -24.24 20.31 61.13
C PRO A 194 -23.46 18.99 61.03
N ARG A 195 -22.51 18.75 61.95
CA ARG A 195 -21.68 17.54 62.01
C ARG A 195 -21.33 17.18 63.45
N ASP A 196 -20.71 16.01 63.61
CA ASP A 196 -20.03 15.63 64.85
C ASP A 196 -18.67 16.35 64.92
N TYR A 197 -18.38 17.01 66.06
CA TYR A 197 -17.17 17.79 66.28
C TYR A 197 -16.08 17.04 67.07
N ASN A 198 -16.23 15.74 67.30
CA ASN A 198 -15.15 14.90 67.86
C ASN A 198 -13.99 14.71 66.85
N ASP A 199 -12.74 14.81 67.32
CA ASP A 199 -11.50 14.79 66.51
C ASP A 199 -11.29 13.52 65.63
N ASN A 200 -12.05 12.45 65.87
CA ASN A 200 -11.93 11.17 65.16
C ASN A 200 -13.01 10.95 64.09
N TYR A 201 -13.64 12.03 63.60
CA TYR A 201 -14.60 11.94 62.49
C TYR A 201 -13.96 11.28 61.26
N LEU A 202 -14.61 10.26 60.72
CA LEU A 202 -14.26 9.56 59.48
C LEU A 202 -15.55 9.09 58.79
N ALA A 203 -15.79 9.58 57.59
CA ALA A 203 -16.91 9.19 56.73
C ALA A 203 -16.41 8.74 55.36
N LEU A 204 -17.08 7.75 54.76
CA LEU A 204 -16.79 7.26 53.41
C LEU A 204 -17.99 7.55 52.53
N ASN A 205 -17.80 8.40 51.53
CA ASN A 205 -18.87 9.08 50.80
C ASN A 205 -19.17 8.43 49.43
N GLY A 206 -18.38 7.43 49.04
CA GLY A 206 -18.58 6.67 47.80
C GLY A 206 -17.28 6.12 47.24
N ILE A 207 -17.40 5.03 46.47
CA ILE A 207 -16.31 4.48 45.67
C ILE A 207 -16.50 4.95 44.22
N CYS A 208 -15.43 5.47 43.61
CA CYS A 208 -15.32 5.73 42.19
C CYS A 208 -14.32 4.76 41.53
N TYR A 209 -14.30 4.70 40.19
CA TYR A 209 -13.35 3.87 39.46
C TYR A 209 -13.02 4.45 38.08
N ILE A 210 -11.88 4.04 37.53
CA ILE A 210 -11.41 4.37 36.18
C ILE A 210 -11.05 3.04 35.48
N ASP A 211 -11.73 2.73 34.37
CA ASP A 211 -11.40 1.57 33.51
C ASP A 211 -10.33 1.96 32.50
N HIS A 212 -9.10 1.45 32.67
CA HIS A 212 -7.97 1.68 31.76
C HIS A 212 -7.91 0.64 30.61
N GLY A 213 -8.97 -0.11 30.39
CA GLY A 213 -9.06 -1.19 29.40
C GLY A 213 -8.51 -2.53 29.89
N HIS A 214 -7.44 -2.50 30.71
CA HIS A 214 -6.63 -3.66 31.13
C HIS A 214 -6.38 -3.73 32.65
N THR A 215 -6.67 -2.65 33.36
CA THR A 215 -6.76 -2.53 34.82
C THR A 215 -7.96 -1.66 35.16
N ILE A 216 -8.40 -1.70 36.42
CA ILE A 216 -9.40 -0.80 36.98
C ILE A 216 -8.77 -0.14 38.20
N ASP A 217 -8.61 1.18 38.17
CA ASP A 217 -8.21 1.93 39.36
C ASP A 217 -9.46 2.28 40.16
N VAL A 218 -9.45 1.96 41.45
CA VAL A 218 -10.57 2.15 42.37
C VAL A 218 -10.19 3.16 43.44
N GLY A 219 -11.05 4.15 43.68
CA GLY A 219 -10.79 5.27 44.59
C GLY A 219 -11.96 5.49 45.55
N VAL A 220 -11.70 6.05 46.73
CA VAL A 220 -12.74 6.39 47.71
C VAL A 220 -12.73 7.87 48.03
N ASN A 221 -13.91 8.49 48.00
CA ASN A 221 -14.15 9.82 48.54
C ASN A 221 -14.43 9.71 50.05
N TYR A 222 -13.79 10.55 50.87
CA TYR A 222 -13.87 10.47 52.32
C TYR A 222 -13.69 11.85 52.96
N ASP A 223 -14.43 12.09 54.04
CA ASP A 223 -14.22 13.25 54.92
C ASP A 223 -13.61 12.75 56.24
N THR A 224 -12.65 13.50 56.79
CA THR A 224 -12.08 13.17 58.09
C THR A 224 -11.54 14.37 58.85
N ALA A 225 -11.57 14.29 60.19
CA ALA A 225 -10.81 15.15 61.09
C ALA A 225 -9.49 14.48 61.56
N SER A 226 -9.28 13.20 61.23
CA SER A 226 -8.12 12.42 61.66
C SER A 226 -6.84 12.89 60.96
N SER A 227 -5.75 13.05 61.73
CA SER A 227 -4.43 13.42 61.22
C SER A 227 -3.75 12.34 60.36
N SER A 228 -4.26 11.10 60.39
CA SER A 228 -3.85 10.05 59.46
C SER A 228 -5.00 9.09 59.16
N VAL A 229 -5.03 8.57 57.93
CA VAL A 229 -5.96 7.51 57.53
C VAL A 229 -5.19 6.45 56.74
N GLN A 230 -5.41 5.18 57.05
CA GLN A 230 -4.93 4.06 56.25
C GLN A 230 -6.10 3.38 55.54
N PHE A 231 -5.89 2.94 54.30
CA PHE A 231 -6.89 2.30 53.47
C PHE A 231 -6.51 0.85 53.14
N ARG A 232 -7.51 -0.02 53.09
CA ARG A 232 -7.42 -1.39 52.60
C ARG A 232 -8.52 -1.64 51.58
N TRP A 233 -8.15 -2.20 50.43
CA TRP A 233 -9.05 -2.52 49.33
C TRP A 233 -9.16 -4.03 49.16
N GLN A 234 -10.39 -4.55 49.11
CA GLN A 234 -10.67 -5.98 48.96
C GLN A 234 -11.83 -6.20 48.00
N SER A 235 -11.79 -7.30 47.25
CA SER A 235 -12.88 -7.76 46.39
C SER A 235 -13.37 -9.13 46.83
N TYR A 236 -14.68 -9.26 47.07
CA TYR A 236 -15.33 -10.57 47.24
C TYR A 236 -15.90 -11.01 45.90
N ASN A 237 -15.43 -12.11 45.35
CA ASN A 237 -15.98 -12.68 44.12
C ASN A 237 -17.23 -13.52 44.45
N LEU A 238 -18.39 -13.17 43.86
CA LEU A 238 -19.66 -13.83 44.15
C LEU A 238 -19.74 -15.25 43.56
N ASP A 239 -19.01 -15.51 42.47
CA ASP A 239 -18.99 -16.80 41.77
C ASP A 239 -18.10 -17.83 42.49
N THR A 240 -16.95 -17.40 43.03
CA THR A 240 -16.00 -18.27 43.76
C THR A 240 -16.14 -18.20 45.29
N GLN A 241 -16.96 -17.29 45.82
CA GLN A 241 -17.26 -17.11 47.24
C GLN A 241 -16.01 -16.85 48.11
N GLY A 242 -15.09 -16.03 47.60
CA GLY A 242 -13.80 -15.73 48.24
C GLY A 242 -13.46 -14.25 48.23
N TRP A 243 -12.84 -13.78 49.32
CA TRP A 243 -12.20 -12.46 49.40
C TRP A 243 -10.78 -12.52 48.84
N GLU A 244 -10.43 -11.54 48.01
CA GLU A 244 -9.06 -11.26 47.56
C GLU A 244 -8.69 -9.83 47.99
N THR A 245 -7.45 -9.62 48.44
CA THR A 245 -6.93 -8.29 48.78
C THR A 245 -6.36 -7.63 47.53
N ILE A 246 -6.83 -6.42 47.23
CA ILE A 246 -6.35 -5.59 46.11
C ILE A 246 -5.14 -4.79 46.57
N ALA A 247 -5.27 -4.11 47.71
CA ALA A 247 -4.20 -3.40 48.40
C ALA A 247 -4.42 -3.48 49.91
N ASP A 248 -3.38 -3.78 50.69
CA ASP A 248 -3.46 -3.81 52.16
C ASP A 248 -3.12 -2.43 52.78
N TRP A 249 -3.36 -2.28 54.08
CA TRP A 249 -3.29 -1.02 54.84
C TRP A 249 -2.13 -0.09 54.45
N ASN A 250 -2.43 0.96 53.68
CA ASN A 250 -1.48 1.98 53.24
C ASN A 250 -2.13 3.39 53.20
N GLY A 251 -1.36 4.45 52.99
CA GLY A 251 -1.88 5.83 53.04
C GLY A 251 -2.65 6.31 51.80
N GLY A 252 -2.67 5.53 50.71
CA GLY A 252 -3.35 5.89 49.47
C GLY A 252 -4.82 5.49 49.47
N ASN A 253 -5.72 6.44 49.18
CA ASN A 253 -7.15 6.19 49.01
C ASN A 253 -7.52 5.59 47.63
N TRP A 254 -6.53 5.21 46.82
CA TRP A 254 -6.66 4.57 45.51
C TRP A 254 -5.90 3.23 45.46
N ALA A 255 -6.37 2.30 44.62
CA ALA A 255 -5.68 1.05 44.32
C ALA A 255 -5.97 0.56 42.88
N THR A 256 -5.01 -0.14 42.27
CA THR A 256 -5.16 -0.75 40.93
C THR A 256 -5.59 -2.21 41.05
N TRP A 257 -6.60 -2.62 40.27
CA TRP A 257 -7.21 -3.95 40.33
C TRP A 257 -7.31 -4.61 38.94
N THR A 258 -7.13 -5.94 38.88
CA THR A 258 -7.26 -6.74 37.65
C THR A 258 -8.27 -7.88 37.82
N PRO A 259 -9.57 -7.59 37.90
CA PRO A 259 -10.59 -8.62 38.10
C PRO A 259 -10.71 -9.58 36.93
N LYS A 260 -11.11 -10.82 37.23
CA LYS A 260 -11.67 -11.72 36.21
C LYS A 260 -13.10 -11.30 35.89
N LYS A 261 -13.61 -11.65 34.70
CA LYS A 261 -15.02 -11.43 34.37
C LYS A 261 -15.91 -12.09 35.44
N GLY A 262 -16.84 -11.35 36.01
CA GLY A 262 -17.68 -11.82 37.11
C GLY A 262 -18.29 -10.68 37.92
N ASN A 263 -19.07 -11.02 38.94
CA ASN A 263 -19.67 -10.06 39.87
C ASN A 263 -18.92 -10.05 41.19
N TYR A 264 -18.71 -8.86 41.75
CA TYR A 264 -17.94 -8.65 42.97
C TYR A 264 -18.67 -7.74 43.95
N TRP A 265 -18.39 -7.91 45.24
CA TRP A 265 -18.45 -6.81 46.19
C TRP A 265 -17.08 -6.17 46.28
N LEU A 266 -16.97 -4.90 45.89
CA LEU A 266 -15.76 -4.11 46.04
C LEU A 266 -15.88 -3.34 47.35
N GLN A 267 -14.98 -3.61 48.30
CA GLN A 267 -14.95 -2.99 49.61
C GLN A 267 -13.67 -2.19 49.79
N VAL A 268 -13.82 -0.97 50.31
CA VAL A 268 -12.75 -0.20 50.92
C VAL A 268 -12.98 -0.12 52.41
N GLN A 269 -11.91 -0.23 53.19
CA GLN A 269 -11.90 0.03 54.61
C GLN A 269 -10.92 1.14 54.89
N ALA A 270 -11.32 2.12 55.70
CA ALA A 270 -10.50 3.24 56.13
C ALA A 270 -10.36 3.19 57.65
N LYS A 271 -9.14 3.43 58.15
CA LYS A 271 -8.78 3.37 59.57
C LYS A 271 -8.16 4.68 60.01
N ALA A 272 -8.79 5.38 60.95
CA ALA A 272 -8.30 6.62 61.56
C ALA A 272 -7.14 6.36 62.55
N ALA A 273 -6.51 7.44 63.01
CA ALA A 273 -5.32 7.40 63.88
C ALA A 273 -5.57 6.72 65.23
N ASP A 274 -6.79 6.83 65.77
CA ASP A 274 -7.26 6.19 67.00
C ASP A 274 -7.58 4.68 66.83
N GLY A 275 -7.51 4.16 65.59
CA GLY A 275 -7.85 2.79 65.24
C GLY A 275 -9.30 2.56 64.82
N ASN A 276 -10.17 3.59 64.80
CA ASN A 276 -11.54 3.45 64.32
C ASN A 276 -11.58 3.08 62.83
N VAL A 277 -12.27 1.98 62.51
CA VAL A 277 -12.42 1.48 61.13
C VAL A 277 -13.83 1.75 60.59
N LYS A 278 -13.91 2.38 59.43
CA LYS A 278 -15.12 2.44 58.60
C LYS A 278 -14.94 1.56 57.36
N ALA A 279 -16.05 1.05 56.82
CA ALA A 279 -16.06 0.28 55.59
C ALA A 279 -17.17 0.79 54.66
N TYR A 280 -16.87 0.86 53.36
CA TYR A 280 -17.84 1.16 52.31
C TYR A 280 -17.76 0.06 51.25
N THR A 281 -18.90 -0.44 50.77
CA THR A 281 -18.96 -1.57 49.85
C THR A 281 -19.95 -1.29 48.73
N ILE A 282 -19.55 -1.53 47.49
CA ILE A 282 -20.43 -1.47 46.30
C ILE A 282 -20.48 -2.82 45.60
N CYS A 283 -21.54 -3.07 44.84
CA CYS A 283 -21.56 -4.13 43.83
C CYS A 283 -20.81 -3.65 42.59
N PHE A 284 -19.89 -4.47 42.07
CA PHE A 284 -19.11 -4.17 40.87
C PHE A 284 -19.19 -5.34 39.88
N ALA A 285 -19.57 -5.07 38.62
CA ALA A 285 -19.64 -6.07 37.57
C ALA A 285 -18.46 -5.92 36.59
N ALA A 286 -17.47 -6.81 36.69
CA ALA A 286 -16.37 -6.86 35.73
C ALA A 286 -16.87 -7.51 34.44
N THR A 287 -17.11 -6.71 33.40
CA THR A 287 -17.73 -7.14 32.12
C THR A 287 -16.81 -8.03 31.27
N LYS A 288 -15.49 -7.88 31.45
CA LYS A 288 -14.40 -8.61 30.79
C LYS A 288 -13.36 -9.10 31.79
N ASN A 289 -12.37 -9.87 31.33
CA ASN A 289 -11.27 -10.38 32.14
C ASN A 289 -10.05 -9.45 32.03
N TYR A 290 -9.73 -8.71 33.10
CA TYR A 290 -8.60 -7.79 33.19
C TYR A 290 -7.31 -8.50 33.63
N SER A 291 -7.39 -9.75 34.09
CA SER A 291 -6.23 -10.56 34.48
C SER A 291 -5.46 -11.15 33.28
N THR A 292 -5.92 -10.93 32.04
CA THR A 292 -5.30 -11.41 30.80
C THR A 292 -5.24 -10.28 29.79
N ASP A 293 -4.06 -9.92 29.33
CA ASP A 293 -3.92 -9.00 28.20
C ASP A 293 -4.14 -9.76 26.89
N TYR A 294 -4.63 -9.08 25.86
CA TYR A 294 -4.71 -9.61 24.50
C TYR A 294 -3.74 -8.87 23.57
N VAL A 295 -3.35 -9.53 22.48
CA VAL A 295 -2.67 -8.89 21.34
C VAL A 295 -3.11 -9.61 20.08
N ASP A 296 -3.74 -8.88 19.17
CA ASP A 296 -4.25 -9.38 17.90
C ASP A 296 -3.45 -8.74 16.76
N LEU A 297 -3.09 -9.55 15.76
CA LEU A 297 -2.22 -9.14 14.65
C LEU A 297 -3.00 -9.13 13.34
N ASN A 298 -3.23 -7.93 12.80
CA ASN A 298 -4.16 -7.67 11.71
C ASN A 298 -3.54 -7.75 10.31
N GLY A 299 -2.21 -7.86 10.21
CA GLY A 299 -1.49 -8.07 8.95
C GLY A 299 -0.10 -7.43 8.90
N ILE A 300 0.74 -7.90 7.97
CA ILE A 300 2.08 -7.37 7.72
C ILE A 300 2.02 -6.40 6.52
N CYS A 301 2.54 -5.19 6.72
CA CYS A 301 2.89 -4.25 5.66
C CYS A 301 4.36 -4.43 5.28
N MET A 302 4.69 -4.37 3.99
CA MET A 302 6.09 -4.39 3.53
C MET A 302 6.35 -3.31 2.47
N ILE A 303 7.52 -2.69 2.57
CA ILE A 303 8.03 -1.66 1.65
C ILE A 303 9.37 -2.15 1.13
N GLN A 304 9.44 -2.53 -0.16
CA GLN A 304 10.65 -3.07 -0.76
C GLN A 304 11.46 -2.01 -1.52
N ASP A 305 12.72 -1.83 -1.12
CA ASP A 305 13.76 -1.08 -1.83
C ASP A 305 14.73 -2.01 -2.57
N TYR A 306 15.82 -1.46 -3.10
CA TYR A 306 16.80 -2.18 -3.92
C TYR A 306 17.62 -3.24 -3.17
N ASN A 307 17.86 -3.06 -1.87
CA ASN A 307 18.69 -3.94 -1.06
C ASN A 307 18.09 -4.28 0.32
N LYS A 308 16.90 -3.73 0.61
CA LYS A 308 16.20 -3.90 1.89
C LYS A 308 14.69 -3.98 1.72
N VAL A 309 14.04 -4.58 2.72
CA VAL A 309 12.60 -4.52 2.92
C VAL A 309 12.33 -3.99 4.32
N ASP A 310 11.55 -2.93 4.42
CA ASP A 310 11.00 -2.48 5.70
C ASP A 310 9.66 -3.19 5.94
N MET A 311 9.52 -3.83 7.10
CA MET A 311 8.41 -4.70 7.46
C MET A 311 7.75 -4.18 8.72
N GLY A 312 6.43 -3.98 8.70
CA GLY A 312 5.64 -3.49 9.82
C GLY A 312 4.42 -4.35 10.08
N VAL A 313 3.96 -4.44 11.33
CA VAL A 313 2.72 -5.15 11.68
C VAL A 313 1.66 -4.19 12.22
N SER A 314 0.43 -4.30 11.70
CA SER A 314 -0.75 -3.69 12.28
C SER A 314 -1.27 -4.58 13.41
N TYR A 315 -1.53 -4.01 14.58
CA TYR A 315 -1.94 -4.77 15.76
C TYR A 315 -2.89 -3.98 16.66
N GLU A 316 -3.69 -4.71 17.42
CA GLU A 316 -4.49 -4.20 18.53
C GLU A 316 -4.07 -4.93 19.81
N SER A 317 -4.06 -4.24 20.95
CA SER A 317 -3.69 -4.84 22.23
C SER A 317 -4.25 -4.05 23.40
N SER A 318 -4.52 -4.75 24.51
CA SER A 318 -4.78 -4.12 25.81
C SER A 318 -3.51 -3.72 26.56
N ASP A 319 -2.31 -3.97 26.02
CA ASP A 319 -1.03 -3.65 26.66
C ASP A 319 -0.25 -2.60 25.85
N SER A 320 0.22 -1.55 26.53
CA SER A 320 1.07 -0.50 25.94
C SER A 320 2.56 -0.89 25.84
N ASN A 321 2.94 -2.08 26.32
CA ASN A 321 4.31 -2.58 26.40
C ASN A 321 4.57 -3.86 25.59
N VAL A 322 3.74 -4.15 24.57
CA VAL A 322 3.94 -5.27 23.64
C VAL A 322 5.36 -5.23 23.06
N LYS A 323 5.96 -6.42 22.95
CA LYS A 323 7.24 -6.63 22.25
C LYS A 323 7.05 -7.52 21.04
N PHE A 324 7.82 -7.26 19.99
CA PHE A 324 7.77 -7.95 18.70
C PHE A 324 9.12 -8.61 18.40
N MET A 325 9.07 -9.78 17.80
CA MET A 325 10.21 -10.50 17.20
C MET A 325 9.88 -10.81 15.75
N TRP A 326 10.83 -10.56 14.84
CA TRP A 326 10.68 -10.73 13.40
C TRP A 326 11.60 -11.83 12.88
N GLN A 327 11.03 -12.79 12.17
CA GLN A 327 11.74 -13.93 11.60
C GLN A 327 11.29 -14.17 10.16
N VAL A 328 12.20 -14.73 9.36
CA VAL A 328 11.98 -15.01 7.93
C VAL A 328 12.43 -16.42 7.62
N TYR A 329 11.60 -17.18 6.89
CA TYR A 329 11.95 -18.49 6.38
C TYR A 329 12.27 -18.39 4.90
N ASP A 330 13.50 -18.72 4.52
CA ASP A 330 13.86 -18.88 3.11
C ASP A 330 13.35 -20.24 2.61
N VAL A 331 12.45 -20.22 1.63
CA VAL A 331 11.81 -21.43 1.10
C VAL A 331 12.82 -22.31 0.34
N ASN A 332 13.85 -21.72 -0.27
CA ASN A 332 14.87 -22.44 -1.03
C ASN A 332 15.96 -23.01 -0.10
N ALA A 333 16.41 -22.23 0.89
CA ALA A 333 17.41 -22.69 1.87
C ALA A 333 16.81 -23.61 2.95
N GLY A 334 15.49 -23.56 3.16
CA GLY A 334 14.77 -24.40 4.11
C GLY A 334 14.99 -24.04 5.58
N SER A 335 15.29 -22.76 5.87
CA SER A 335 15.75 -22.33 7.19
C SER A 335 15.16 -20.99 7.65
N TRP A 336 14.86 -20.90 8.95
CA TRP A 336 14.48 -19.66 9.62
C TRP A 336 15.71 -18.82 10.00
N THR A 337 15.63 -17.52 9.74
CA THR A 337 16.57 -16.49 10.20
C THR A 337 15.81 -15.47 11.05
N THR A 338 16.37 -15.05 12.18
CA THR A 338 15.82 -13.94 12.97
C THR A 338 16.34 -12.62 12.39
N VAL A 339 15.42 -11.77 11.91
CA VAL A 339 15.73 -10.43 11.40
C VAL A 339 15.90 -9.45 12.57
N SER A 340 14.97 -9.49 13.52
CA SER A 340 15.01 -8.66 14.73
C SER A 340 14.49 -9.45 15.93
N ASN A 341 15.18 -9.33 17.05
CA ASN A 341 14.81 -9.97 18.31
C ASN A 341 13.82 -9.09 19.10
N TRP A 342 13.29 -9.59 20.21
CA TRP A 342 12.27 -8.93 21.04
C TRP A 342 12.55 -7.45 21.34
N SER A 343 11.80 -6.56 20.68
CA SER A 343 11.89 -5.11 20.83
C SER A 343 10.50 -4.47 20.96
N LYS A 344 10.41 -3.21 21.38
CA LYS A 344 9.12 -2.47 21.38
C LYS A 344 8.66 -2.03 19.98
N SER A 345 9.50 -2.18 18.95
CA SER A 345 9.17 -1.74 17.59
C SER A 345 8.30 -2.76 16.88
N ASN A 346 7.12 -2.34 16.42
CA ASN A 346 6.30 -3.12 15.49
C ASN A 346 6.79 -3.02 14.03
N TRP A 347 7.93 -2.35 13.79
CA TRP A 347 8.63 -2.27 12.50
C TRP A 347 10.07 -2.80 12.59
N THR A 348 10.58 -3.34 11.47
CA THR A 348 11.99 -3.70 11.30
C THR A 348 12.45 -3.57 9.84
N THR A 349 13.76 -3.57 9.62
CA THR A 349 14.39 -3.52 8.30
C THR A 349 15.19 -4.79 8.05
N TRP A 350 15.02 -5.40 6.88
CA TRP A 350 15.70 -6.64 6.49
C TRP A 350 16.47 -6.45 5.19
N ASN A 351 17.78 -6.70 5.20
CA ASN A 351 18.60 -6.72 3.98
C ASN A 351 18.47 -8.11 3.31
N VAL A 352 18.00 -8.16 2.07
CA VAL A 352 17.61 -9.41 1.39
C VAL A 352 17.78 -9.36 -0.13
N THR A 353 18.00 -10.53 -0.73
CA THR A 353 18.05 -10.76 -2.19
C THR A 353 16.69 -11.19 -2.76
N SER A 354 16.62 -11.47 -4.06
CA SER A 354 15.45 -12.12 -4.66
C SER A 354 15.17 -13.49 -4.05
N GLY A 355 13.90 -13.84 -3.81
CA GLY A 355 13.50 -15.17 -3.34
C GLY A 355 12.05 -15.27 -2.90
N SER A 356 11.62 -16.51 -2.58
CA SER A 356 10.33 -16.80 -1.95
C SER A 356 10.55 -17.00 -0.45
N TYR A 357 9.79 -16.28 0.37
CA TYR A 357 9.97 -16.24 1.82
C TYR A 357 8.64 -16.35 2.56
N TRP A 358 8.68 -16.83 3.81
CA TRP A 358 7.62 -16.59 4.78
C TRP A 358 8.12 -15.59 5.82
N VAL A 359 7.44 -14.47 5.98
CA VAL A 359 7.72 -13.48 7.03
C VAL A 359 6.80 -13.76 8.20
N ASN A 360 7.37 -14.01 9.37
CA ASN A 360 6.65 -14.21 10.62
C ASN A 360 6.99 -13.10 11.62
N VAL A 361 5.96 -12.48 12.17
CA VAL A 361 6.07 -11.61 13.34
C VAL A 361 5.38 -12.26 14.52
N THR A 362 6.07 -12.32 15.65
CA THR A 362 5.52 -12.79 16.93
C THR A 362 5.46 -11.62 17.89
N ALA A 363 4.28 -11.35 18.44
CA ALA A 363 4.06 -10.33 19.45
C ALA A 363 3.88 -10.97 20.83
N ARG A 364 4.27 -10.25 21.89
CA ARG A 364 4.15 -10.70 23.28
C ARG A 364 3.81 -9.55 24.23
N THR A 365 2.77 -9.71 25.03
CA THR A 365 2.41 -8.79 26.11
C THR A 365 3.29 -8.98 27.35
N SER A 366 3.33 -7.97 28.21
CA SER A 366 4.00 -7.96 29.50
C SER A 366 3.52 -9.08 30.44
N LYS A 367 2.21 -9.37 30.48
CA LYS A 367 1.64 -10.53 31.20
C LYS A 367 1.91 -11.88 30.52
N GLY A 368 2.48 -11.89 29.31
CA GLY A 368 2.99 -13.09 28.64
C GLY A 368 2.05 -13.76 27.64
N THR A 369 0.95 -13.12 27.24
CA THR A 369 0.16 -13.52 26.06
C THR A 369 1.04 -13.39 24.82
N VAL A 370 0.98 -14.36 23.92
CA VAL A 370 1.78 -14.40 22.68
C VAL A 370 0.85 -14.67 21.52
N GLU A 371 1.01 -13.93 20.42
CA GLU A 371 0.33 -14.17 19.14
C GLU A 371 1.35 -14.09 18.00
N SER A 372 1.04 -14.68 16.83
CA SER A 372 1.94 -14.64 15.67
C SER A 372 1.17 -14.56 14.35
N PHE A 373 1.68 -13.73 13.44
CA PHE A 373 1.16 -13.60 12.09
C PHE A 373 2.25 -13.95 11.09
N CYS A 374 1.90 -14.76 10.07
CA CYS A 374 2.84 -15.26 9.08
C CYS A 374 2.29 -15.06 7.66
N GLN A 375 3.10 -14.51 6.77
CA GLN A 375 2.72 -14.19 5.39
C GLN A 375 3.77 -14.68 4.39
N GLY A 376 3.32 -15.36 3.34
CA GLY A 376 4.16 -15.70 2.18
C GLY A 376 4.40 -14.48 1.29
N VAL A 377 5.65 -14.26 0.88
CA VAL A 377 6.07 -13.13 0.04
C VAL A 377 7.04 -13.61 -1.03
N ASN A 378 7.01 -12.97 -2.20
CA ASN A 378 8.00 -13.19 -3.25
C ASN A 378 8.67 -11.85 -3.57
N LEU A 379 9.99 -11.80 -3.43
CA LEU A 379 10.80 -10.59 -3.60
C LEU A 379 11.65 -10.74 -4.85
N GLN A 380 11.68 -9.71 -5.69
CA GLN A 380 12.59 -9.62 -6.82
C GLN A 380 13.77 -8.71 -6.50
N ASP A 381 14.96 -9.01 -7.00
CA ASP A 381 16.11 -8.12 -6.87
C ASP A 381 15.95 -6.95 -7.84
N LYS A 382 15.59 -5.77 -7.34
CA LYS A 382 15.47 -4.55 -8.15
C LYS A 382 16.82 -4.08 -8.75
N ASN A 383 17.95 -4.63 -8.30
CA ASN A 383 19.24 -4.43 -8.97
C ASN A 383 19.48 -5.44 -10.10
N TYR A 384 18.63 -6.43 -10.34
CA TYR A 384 18.79 -7.35 -11.45
C TYR A 384 18.43 -6.66 -12.77
N ILE A 385 19.37 -6.68 -13.72
CA ILE A 385 19.20 -6.28 -15.11
C ILE A 385 19.97 -7.30 -15.96
N ALA A 386 19.32 -7.89 -16.94
CA ALA A 386 19.95 -8.72 -17.96
C ALA A 386 19.41 -8.34 -19.34
N ILE A 387 20.31 -8.15 -20.31
CA ILE A 387 19.94 -7.95 -21.72
C ILE A 387 20.21 -9.26 -22.45
N ASN A 388 19.16 -9.77 -23.11
CA ASN A 388 19.14 -11.06 -23.79
C ASN A 388 19.45 -10.95 -25.30
N GLY A 389 19.44 -9.73 -25.85
CA GLY A 389 19.79 -9.45 -27.25
C GLY A 389 19.16 -8.17 -27.79
N ILE A 390 19.42 -7.85 -29.06
CA ILE A 390 18.77 -6.77 -29.80
C ILE A 390 17.98 -7.40 -30.96
N THR A 391 16.70 -7.06 -31.11
CA THR A 391 15.96 -7.32 -32.35
C THR A 391 16.22 -6.17 -33.32
N MET A 392 16.57 -6.50 -34.58
CA MET A 392 16.83 -5.52 -35.64
C MET A 392 15.94 -5.81 -36.85
N ASN A 393 15.08 -4.85 -37.22
CA ASN A 393 14.33 -4.89 -38.48
C ASN A 393 15.01 -3.94 -39.46
N LYS A 394 15.54 -4.46 -40.57
CA LYS A 394 16.27 -3.69 -41.58
C LYS A 394 15.31 -3.15 -42.64
N HIS A 395 15.63 -1.96 -43.14
CA HIS A 395 15.00 -1.31 -44.28
C HIS A 395 16.09 -0.71 -45.17
N SER A 396 15.73 -0.27 -46.37
CA SER A 396 16.69 0.29 -47.35
C SER A 396 17.52 1.49 -46.86
N HIS A 397 17.03 2.26 -45.87
CA HIS A 397 17.70 3.46 -45.36
C HIS A 397 17.69 3.59 -43.83
N SER A 398 17.17 2.58 -43.12
CA SER A 398 17.05 2.60 -41.66
C SER A 398 17.04 1.21 -41.05
N VAL A 399 17.29 1.13 -39.75
CA VAL A 399 17.10 -0.08 -38.94
C VAL A 399 16.28 0.28 -37.71
N ASP A 400 15.19 -0.43 -37.48
CA ASP A 400 14.44 -0.35 -36.23
C ASP A 400 15.02 -1.34 -35.22
N LEU A 401 15.32 -0.84 -34.03
CA LEU A 401 15.98 -1.57 -32.96
C LEU A 401 15.01 -1.74 -31.79
N ASN A 402 14.98 -2.93 -31.18
CA ASN A 402 14.30 -3.18 -29.91
C ASN A 402 15.19 -4.01 -28.97
N VAL A 403 15.32 -3.58 -27.70
CA VAL A 403 16.08 -4.35 -26.70
C VAL A 403 15.22 -5.44 -26.06
N ASN A 404 15.75 -6.66 -26.01
CA ASN A 404 15.15 -7.77 -25.31
C ASN A 404 15.84 -7.90 -23.94
N TYR A 405 15.13 -7.66 -22.84
CA TYR A 405 15.73 -7.62 -21.51
C TYR A 405 14.85 -8.25 -20.43
N THR A 406 15.41 -8.42 -19.24
CA THR A 406 14.71 -8.83 -18.02
C THR A 406 15.26 -7.99 -16.86
N SER A 407 14.37 -7.49 -16.00
CA SER A 407 14.72 -6.62 -14.87
C SER A 407 13.83 -6.95 -13.67
N GLY A 408 14.36 -6.79 -12.46
CA GLY A 408 13.55 -6.79 -11.23
C GLY A 408 12.99 -5.41 -10.86
N ASP A 409 13.37 -4.36 -11.61
CA ASP A 409 12.85 -3.00 -11.50
C ASP A 409 12.05 -2.62 -12.76
N THR A 410 10.90 -1.98 -12.56
CA THR A 410 10.03 -1.47 -13.61
C THR A 410 10.50 -0.10 -14.14
N ASN A 411 11.30 0.64 -13.38
CA ASN A 411 11.75 1.99 -13.71
C ASN A 411 13.01 2.00 -14.60
N MET A 412 12.90 1.37 -15.76
CA MET A 412 14.02 1.18 -16.69
C MET A 412 14.16 2.32 -17.70
N ASN A 413 15.40 2.67 -18.02
CA ASN A 413 15.75 3.59 -19.11
C ASN A 413 16.84 2.97 -20.00
N PHE A 414 16.85 3.36 -21.26
CA PHE A 414 17.75 2.85 -22.29
C PHE A 414 18.40 3.99 -23.07
N MET A 415 19.65 3.78 -23.46
CA MET A 415 20.40 4.66 -24.37
C MET A 415 20.94 3.79 -25.52
N TRP A 416 20.77 4.26 -26.75
CA TRP A 416 21.16 3.57 -27.98
C TRP A 416 22.30 4.29 -28.69
N GLN A 417 23.35 3.54 -29.01
CA GLN A 417 24.57 4.06 -29.62
C GLN A 417 25.04 3.13 -30.74
N ILE A 418 25.63 3.72 -31.76
CA ILE A 418 26.16 3.03 -32.95
C ILE A 418 27.65 3.30 -33.03
N TYR A 419 28.46 2.26 -33.20
CA TYR A 419 29.86 2.38 -33.59
C TYR A 419 30.00 2.09 -35.08
N ASP A 420 30.53 3.04 -35.84
CA ASP A 420 30.87 2.86 -37.25
C ASP A 420 32.32 2.40 -37.37
N LEU A 421 32.53 1.19 -37.91
CA LEU A 421 33.87 0.60 -38.04
C LEU A 421 34.70 1.27 -39.16
N SER A 422 34.06 1.97 -40.10
CA SER A 422 34.76 2.68 -41.18
C SER A 422 35.36 4.01 -40.70
N THR A 423 34.66 4.75 -39.85
CA THR A 423 35.12 6.02 -39.28
C THR A 423 35.76 5.87 -37.89
N ASN A 424 35.55 4.73 -37.21
CA ASN A 424 35.92 4.47 -35.82
C ASN A 424 35.29 5.47 -34.83
N THR A 425 34.00 5.78 -35.02
CA THR A 425 33.27 6.76 -34.20
C THR A 425 32.01 6.17 -33.56
N TRP A 426 31.71 6.62 -32.34
CA TRP A 426 30.43 6.36 -31.66
C TRP A 426 29.46 7.52 -31.90
N THR A 427 28.23 7.19 -32.28
CA THR A 427 27.11 8.14 -32.40
C THR A 427 25.96 7.68 -31.49
N THR A 428 25.49 8.54 -30.60
CA THR A 428 24.24 8.31 -29.85
C THR A 428 23.05 8.61 -30.76
N ILE A 429 22.21 7.62 -31.00
CA ILE A 429 21.00 7.72 -31.84
C ILE A 429 19.72 7.92 -31.01
N SER A 430 19.75 7.52 -29.74
CA SER A 430 18.72 7.82 -28.74
C SER A 430 19.37 7.92 -27.37
N ASP A 431 19.16 9.04 -26.68
CA ASP A 431 19.63 9.25 -25.30
C ASP A 431 18.67 8.57 -24.30
N TRP A 432 18.99 8.63 -23.01
CA TRP A 432 18.25 8.00 -21.92
C TRP A 432 16.74 8.25 -21.98
N SER A 433 15.97 7.19 -22.28
CA SER A 433 14.51 7.22 -22.28
C SER A 433 13.92 5.88 -21.81
N ALA A 434 12.65 5.85 -21.41
CA ALA A 434 11.94 4.62 -21.09
C ALA A 434 11.60 3.75 -22.33
N SER A 435 11.93 4.20 -23.54
CA SER A 435 11.68 3.46 -24.78
C SER A 435 12.61 2.26 -24.90
N THR A 436 12.05 1.06 -25.11
CA THR A 436 12.85 -0.11 -25.51
C THR A 436 13.26 -0.06 -26.98
N GLN A 437 12.83 0.96 -27.73
CA GLN A 437 12.96 1.06 -29.18
C GLN A 437 13.69 2.33 -29.64
N ALA A 438 14.41 2.23 -30.74
CA ALA A 438 14.98 3.35 -31.48
C ALA A 438 15.07 3.04 -32.98
N THR A 439 14.85 4.04 -33.83
CA THR A 439 15.07 3.95 -35.28
C THR A 439 16.40 4.63 -35.63
N TRP A 440 17.24 3.94 -36.39
CA TRP A 440 18.54 4.41 -36.83
C TRP A 440 18.55 4.60 -38.34
N ASN A 441 18.65 5.83 -38.83
CA ASN A 441 18.82 6.11 -40.25
C ASN A 441 20.28 5.90 -40.64
N VAL A 442 20.55 5.09 -41.68
CA VAL A 442 21.90 4.61 -41.97
C VAL A 442 22.11 4.25 -43.44
N SER A 443 23.35 4.44 -43.91
CA SER A 443 23.88 3.88 -45.15
C SER A 443 24.42 2.45 -44.95
N SER A 444 24.83 1.82 -46.04
CA SER A 444 25.65 0.61 -46.00
C SER A 444 26.96 0.78 -45.24
N GLY A 445 27.40 -0.28 -44.56
CA GLY A 445 28.62 -0.32 -43.79
C GLY A 445 28.63 -1.48 -42.79
N SER A 446 29.71 -1.58 -42.02
CA SER A 446 29.79 -2.48 -40.86
C SER A 446 29.79 -1.67 -39.58
N TYR A 447 28.92 -2.04 -38.66
CA TYR A 447 28.64 -1.28 -37.44
C TYR A 447 28.52 -2.19 -36.23
N TRP A 448 28.68 -1.64 -35.02
CA TRP A 448 28.18 -2.26 -33.80
C TRP A 448 27.02 -1.46 -33.24
N VAL A 449 25.91 -2.13 -32.93
CA VAL A 449 24.77 -1.55 -32.22
C VAL A 449 24.96 -1.83 -30.73
N ASN A 450 24.99 -0.80 -29.90
CA ASN A 450 25.06 -0.91 -28.45
C ASN A 450 23.80 -0.32 -27.81
N VAL A 451 23.20 -1.08 -26.89
CA VAL A 451 22.18 -0.59 -25.97
C VAL A 451 22.70 -0.66 -24.54
N THR A 452 22.53 0.43 -23.79
CA THR A 452 22.78 0.45 -22.35
C THR A 452 21.46 0.65 -21.61
N ALA A 453 21.09 -0.32 -20.79
CA ALA A 453 19.95 -0.25 -19.87
C ALA A 453 20.39 0.27 -18.50
N ARG A 454 19.51 1.03 -17.82
CA ARG A 454 19.70 1.59 -16.48
C ARG A 454 18.44 1.47 -15.64
N ASN A 455 18.54 0.98 -14.41
CA ASN A 455 17.42 0.94 -13.45
C ASN A 455 17.29 2.25 -12.66
N GLY A 456 16.27 2.37 -11.81
CA GLY A 456 16.02 3.57 -11.00
C GLY A 456 17.10 3.85 -9.93
N ALA A 457 17.90 2.86 -9.54
CA ALA A 457 19.07 3.04 -8.68
C ALA A 457 20.33 3.52 -9.45
N GLY A 458 20.26 3.64 -10.78
CA GLY A 458 21.39 4.05 -11.61
C GLY A 458 22.38 2.94 -11.98
N LYS A 459 22.11 1.68 -11.63
CA LYS A 459 22.92 0.54 -12.10
C LYS A 459 22.71 0.36 -13.60
N THR A 460 23.80 0.17 -14.34
CA THR A 460 23.80 0.02 -15.80
C THR A 460 24.27 -1.36 -16.25
N VAL A 461 23.70 -1.86 -17.35
CA VAL A 461 24.19 -3.03 -18.10
C VAL A 461 24.14 -2.68 -19.59
N SER A 462 25.19 -3.02 -20.34
CA SER A 462 25.26 -2.80 -21.79
C SER A 462 25.30 -4.12 -22.56
N TYR A 463 24.76 -4.12 -23.77
CA TYR A 463 24.85 -5.21 -24.73
C TYR A 463 25.15 -4.65 -26.12
N CYS A 464 26.03 -5.33 -26.85
CA CYS A 464 26.56 -4.84 -28.11
C CYS A 464 26.60 -5.97 -29.15
N GLU A 465 26.10 -5.70 -30.36
CA GLU A 465 25.92 -6.67 -31.43
C GLU A 465 26.39 -6.09 -32.77
N GLY A 466 27.07 -6.92 -33.57
CA GLY A 466 27.60 -6.50 -34.87
C GLY A 466 26.57 -6.63 -36.00
N VAL A 467 26.46 -5.59 -36.83
CA VAL A 467 25.58 -5.59 -38.00
C VAL A 467 26.35 -5.15 -39.25
N ASN A 468 26.09 -5.82 -40.37
CA ASN A 468 26.61 -5.47 -41.68
C ASN A 468 25.43 -5.19 -42.62
N LEU A 469 25.53 -4.09 -43.38
CA LEU A 469 24.51 -3.58 -44.29
C LEU A 469 25.17 -3.38 -45.65
N GLN A 470 24.80 -4.17 -46.66
CA GLN A 470 25.40 -4.06 -48.00
C GLN A 470 24.73 -2.97 -48.85
N SER A 471 25.53 -2.35 -49.73
CA SER A 471 25.16 -1.10 -50.41
C SER A 471 24.34 -1.26 -51.67
N LYS A 472 24.53 -2.35 -52.40
CA LYS A 472 24.05 -2.53 -53.77
C LYS A 472 23.73 -4.00 -54.00
N PHE A 473 22.67 -4.27 -54.76
CA PHE A 473 22.37 -5.61 -55.28
C PHE A 473 21.81 -5.48 -56.70
N ASN A 474 22.38 -6.20 -57.65
CA ASN A 474 22.06 -6.12 -59.07
C ASN A 474 21.37 -7.42 -59.50
N TYR A 475 20.08 -7.33 -59.83
CA TYR A 475 19.24 -8.46 -60.21
C TYR A 475 18.85 -8.37 -61.69
N VAL A 476 19.07 -9.45 -62.44
CA VAL A 476 18.63 -9.57 -63.84
C VAL A 476 17.78 -10.81 -64.01
N ALA A 477 16.55 -10.65 -64.48
CA ALA A 477 15.66 -11.76 -64.83
C ALA A 477 15.57 -11.92 -66.34
N PHE A 478 15.77 -13.14 -66.85
CA PHE A 478 15.50 -13.50 -68.24
C PHE A 478 14.40 -14.55 -68.26
N GLY A 479 13.42 -14.40 -69.15
CA GLY A 479 12.45 -15.46 -69.31
C GLY A 479 11.33 -15.20 -70.30
N ASN A 480 10.36 -16.09 -70.28
CA ASN A 480 9.18 -15.99 -71.14
C ASN A 480 8.09 -15.11 -70.52
N SER A 481 6.84 -15.28 -70.95
CA SER A 481 5.68 -14.52 -70.48
C SER A 481 5.44 -14.53 -68.98
N LEU A 482 5.99 -15.45 -68.18
CA LEU A 482 5.94 -15.38 -66.71
C LEU A 482 6.88 -14.32 -66.13
N THR A 483 7.93 -13.93 -66.86
CA THR A 483 8.96 -12.97 -66.41
C THR A 483 8.64 -11.55 -66.86
N ALA A 484 8.33 -11.41 -68.14
CA ALA A 484 7.90 -10.17 -68.78
C ALA A 484 7.21 -10.55 -70.10
N HIS A 485 6.33 -9.70 -70.62
CA HIS A 485 5.80 -9.87 -71.97
C HIS A 485 5.45 -8.50 -72.54
N PRO A 486 5.72 -8.18 -73.82
CA PRO A 486 5.30 -6.91 -74.41
C PRO A 486 3.77 -6.80 -74.46
N ILE A 487 3.25 -5.56 -74.46
CA ILE A 487 1.82 -5.32 -74.68
C ILE A 487 1.40 -5.85 -76.07
N VAL A 488 0.35 -6.67 -76.11
CA VAL A 488 -0.22 -7.21 -77.34
C VAL A 488 -1.73 -7.00 -77.31
N ALA A 489 -2.24 -6.14 -78.19
CA ALA A 489 -3.65 -5.76 -78.23
C ALA A 489 -4.57 -6.99 -78.34
N GLY A 490 -5.51 -7.12 -77.40
CA GLY A 490 -6.44 -8.25 -77.32
C GLY A 490 -5.87 -9.53 -76.68
N LEU A 491 -4.63 -9.49 -76.17
CA LEU A 491 -3.99 -10.60 -75.47
C LEU A 491 -3.44 -10.21 -74.09
N TRP A 492 -2.67 -9.10 -74.01
CA TRP A 492 -1.97 -8.68 -72.78
C TRP A 492 -1.72 -7.18 -72.73
N TRP A 493 -1.73 -6.61 -71.51
CA TRP A 493 -1.89 -5.17 -71.26
C TRP A 493 -0.79 -4.52 -70.39
N GLY A 494 0.32 -5.21 -70.12
CA GLY A 494 1.44 -4.65 -69.37
C GLY A 494 2.78 -5.25 -69.80
N ASN A 495 3.89 -4.64 -69.38
CA ASN A 495 5.25 -5.11 -69.70
C ASN A 495 5.90 -5.98 -68.59
N TRP A 496 5.09 -6.72 -67.83
CA TRP A 496 5.47 -7.56 -66.70
C TRP A 496 4.93 -9.00 -66.85
N GLY A 497 5.12 -9.86 -65.84
CA GLY A 497 4.66 -11.26 -65.84
C GLY A 497 3.15 -11.40 -66.09
N MET A 498 2.80 -12.19 -67.12
CA MET A 498 1.42 -12.41 -67.55
C MET A 498 0.52 -12.93 -66.43
N ALA A 499 -0.70 -12.38 -66.39
CA ALA A 499 -1.77 -12.69 -65.44
C ALA A 499 -1.54 -12.31 -63.96
N ALA A 500 -0.46 -11.61 -63.62
CA ALA A 500 -0.36 -10.88 -62.36
C ALA A 500 -1.42 -9.75 -62.33
N THR A 501 -2.12 -9.59 -61.20
CA THR A 501 -3.22 -8.62 -61.06
C THR A 501 -2.75 -7.17 -61.28
N THR A 502 -1.55 -6.85 -60.82
CA THR A 502 -0.82 -5.57 -60.99
C THR A 502 0.67 -5.87 -61.17
N PRO A 503 1.51 -4.95 -61.69
CA PRO A 503 2.94 -5.20 -61.87
C PRO A 503 3.67 -5.63 -60.59
N ASP A 504 3.33 -5.03 -59.43
CA ASP A 504 3.88 -5.35 -58.11
C ASP A 504 3.45 -6.73 -57.55
N LYS A 505 2.79 -7.56 -58.37
CA LYS A 505 2.33 -8.91 -58.02
C LYS A 505 2.94 -10.02 -58.87
N ASP A 506 3.77 -9.70 -59.87
CA ASP A 506 4.57 -10.71 -60.55
C ASP A 506 5.80 -11.14 -59.72
N TYR A 507 6.45 -12.25 -60.08
CA TYR A 507 7.57 -12.72 -59.27
C TYR A 507 8.79 -11.79 -59.34
N PHE A 508 8.99 -11.07 -60.45
CA PHE A 508 10.17 -10.22 -60.63
C PHE A 508 10.12 -9.00 -59.69
N HIS A 509 8.98 -8.33 -59.61
CA HIS A 509 8.76 -7.21 -58.70
C HIS A 509 8.70 -7.68 -57.24
N LEU A 510 8.14 -8.87 -56.96
CA LEU A 510 8.14 -9.44 -55.61
C LEU A 510 9.54 -9.84 -55.14
N VAL A 511 10.40 -10.42 -55.99
CA VAL A 511 11.82 -10.67 -55.68
C VAL A 511 12.58 -9.35 -55.50
N THR A 512 12.34 -8.36 -56.37
CA THR A 512 12.95 -7.03 -56.25
C THR A 512 12.58 -6.35 -54.93
N SER A 513 11.31 -6.43 -54.52
CA SER A 513 10.79 -5.91 -53.26
C SER A 513 11.35 -6.69 -52.04
N GLY A 514 11.52 -8.01 -52.16
CA GLY A 514 12.20 -8.82 -51.15
C GLY A 514 13.65 -8.38 -50.95
N LEU A 515 14.42 -8.23 -52.03
CA LEU A 515 15.78 -7.70 -52.00
C LEU A 515 15.86 -6.29 -51.39
N GLN A 516 14.87 -5.43 -51.62
CA GLN A 516 14.84 -4.07 -51.07
C GLN A 516 14.62 -4.01 -49.54
N GLN A 517 14.32 -5.15 -48.88
CA GLN A 517 14.30 -5.26 -47.42
C GLN A 517 15.72 -5.44 -46.84
N ASP A 518 16.59 -6.14 -47.57
CA ASP A 518 17.96 -6.45 -47.13
C ASP A 518 19.04 -5.50 -47.70
N TYR A 519 18.78 -4.88 -48.86
CA TYR A 519 19.76 -4.09 -49.61
C TYR A 519 19.29 -2.65 -49.89
N ALA A 520 20.16 -1.68 -49.60
CA ALA A 520 19.85 -0.26 -49.73
C ALA A 520 19.58 0.20 -51.18
N ASN A 521 20.37 -0.30 -52.15
CA ASN A 521 20.22 0.05 -53.57
C ASN A 521 20.08 -1.21 -54.44
N VAL A 522 18.85 -1.68 -54.62
CA VAL A 522 18.56 -2.76 -55.59
C VAL A 522 18.39 -2.17 -56.99
N THR A 523 19.24 -2.59 -57.93
CA THR A 523 19.06 -2.33 -59.36
C THR A 523 18.55 -3.60 -60.01
N ALA A 524 17.29 -3.60 -60.45
CA ALA A 524 16.66 -4.78 -61.05
C ALA A 524 16.23 -4.53 -62.50
N SER A 525 16.30 -5.55 -63.35
CA SER A 525 15.73 -5.52 -64.71
C SER A 525 15.23 -6.90 -65.14
N CYS A 526 14.14 -6.94 -65.92
CA CYS A 526 13.56 -8.16 -66.48
C CYS A 526 13.51 -8.09 -68.02
N HIS A 527 13.82 -9.21 -68.68
CA HIS A 527 14.01 -9.28 -70.13
C HIS A 527 13.25 -10.45 -70.73
N TYR A 528 12.41 -10.15 -71.73
CA TYR A 528 11.60 -11.13 -72.43
C TYR A 528 12.42 -11.84 -73.51
N LEU A 529 12.62 -13.15 -73.33
CA LEU A 529 13.52 -14.01 -74.12
C LEU A 529 12.78 -15.24 -74.69
N LYS A 530 11.48 -15.11 -75.01
CA LYS A 530 10.69 -16.21 -75.62
C LYS A 530 11.25 -16.69 -76.98
N SER A 531 11.95 -15.81 -77.71
CA SER A 531 12.70 -16.13 -78.93
C SER A 531 13.55 -17.40 -78.78
N TRP A 532 14.25 -17.52 -77.64
CA TRP A 532 15.05 -18.69 -77.29
C TRP A 532 14.25 -20.00 -77.17
N GLU A 533 12.98 -19.96 -76.74
CA GLU A 533 12.14 -21.17 -76.67
C GLU A 533 11.66 -21.62 -78.06
N GLU A 534 11.44 -20.67 -78.97
CA GLU A 534 10.82 -20.86 -80.29
C GLU A 534 11.82 -21.32 -81.38
N ASP A 535 13.11 -20.97 -81.29
CA ASP A 535 14.14 -21.44 -82.22
C ASP A 535 14.56 -22.91 -81.94
N THR A 536 14.88 -23.65 -82.99
CA THR A 536 15.49 -24.98 -82.92
C THR A 536 17.00 -24.92 -82.71
N ASN A 537 17.65 -23.78 -82.94
CA ASN A 537 19.04 -23.51 -82.59
C ASN A 537 19.14 -22.37 -81.56
N ARG A 538 18.81 -22.68 -80.31
CA ARG A 538 18.65 -21.71 -79.22
C ARG A 538 19.89 -20.86 -78.92
N ASN A 539 21.07 -21.35 -79.31
CA ASN A 539 22.34 -20.63 -79.24
C ASN A 539 22.33 -19.30 -80.02
N ASN A 540 21.45 -19.14 -81.02
CA ASN A 540 21.29 -17.89 -81.76
C ASN A 540 20.91 -16.70 -80.85
N HIS A 541 20.23 -16.95 -79.72
CA HIS A 541 19.65 -15.93 -78.85
C HIS A 541 20.52 -15.56 -77.64
N LEU A 542 21.65 -16.24 -77.41
CA LEU A 542 22.51 -15.96 -76.25
C LEU A 542 23.05 -14.53 -76.24
N GLY A 543 23.33 -13.97 -77.42
CA GLY A 543 23.77 -12.58 -77.58
C GLY A 543 22.73 -11.52 -77.21
N GLU A 544 21.44 -11.89 -77.04
CA GLU A 544 20.39 -10.97 -76.56
C GLU A 544 20.57 -10.63 -75.06
N MET A 545 21.30 -11.48 -74.31
CA MET A 545 21.55 -11.31 -72.88
C MET A 545 22.75 -10.40 -72.58
N ASP A 546 23.71 -10.30 -73.51
CA ASP A 546 24.98 -9.58 -73.35
C ASP A 546 24.87 -8.13 -72.83
N PRO A 547 23.89 -7.30 -73.25
CA PRO A 547 23.80 -5.91 -72.78
C PRO A 547 23.51 -5.76 -71.28
N TYR A 548 23.02 -6.80 -70.62
CA TYR A 548 22.54 -6.76 -69.23
C TYR A 548 23.43 -7.58 -68.27
N LEU A 549 24.38 -8.35 -68.80
CA LEU A 549 25.27 -9.22 -68.03
C LEU A 549 26.66 -8.60 -67.91
N ASN A 550 27.17 -8.50 -66.69
CA ASN A 550 28.51 -8.03 -66.39
C ASN A 550 28.94 -8.50 -64.99
N ALA A 551 30.19 -8.24 -64.61
CA ALA A 551 30.76 -8.68 -63.33
C ALA A 551 30.13 -8.03 -62.07
N ASP A 552 29.36 -6.95 -62.19
CA ASP A 552 28.62 -6.37 -61.07
C ASP A 552 27.27 -7.07 -60.83
N VAL A 553 26.81 -7.99 -61.69
CA VAL A 553 25.51 -8.67 -61.49
C VAL A 553 25.62 -9.69 -60.35
N ASP A 554 24.71 -9.59 -59.37
CA ASP A 554 24.72 -10.39 -58.14
C ASP A 554 23.77 -11.59 -58.25
N LEU A 555 22.65 -11.45 -58.94
CA LEU A 555 21.65 -12.51 -59.17
C LEU A 555 21.16 -12.51 -60.62
N VAL A 556 21.13 -13.69 -61.24
CA VAL A 556 20.45 -13.94 -62.51
C VAL A 556 19.39 -15.03 -62.35
N THR A 557 18.13 -14.73 -62.69
CA THR A 557 17.09 -15.76 -62.83
C THR A 557 16.83 -16.05 -64.31
N ILE A 558 16.60 -17.33 -64.65
CA ILE A 558 16.30 -17.80 -66.00
C ILE A 558 15.00 -18.64 -65.94
N GLN A 559 13.88 -18.08 -66.40
CA GLN A 559 12.59 -18.78 -66.46
C GLN A 559 12.22 -19.02 -67.93
N LEU A 560 12.62 -20.19 -68.46
CA LEU A 560 12.42 -20.60 -69.85
C LEU A 560 12.13 -22.10 -69.88
N GLY A 561 11.15 -22.51 -70.68
CA GLY A 561 10.78 -23.92 -70.87
C GLY A 561 9.32 -24.19 -71.22
N ASP A 562 8.41 -23.25 -70.99
CA ASP A 562 6.96 -23.45 -71.21
C ASP A 562 6.57 -23.49 -72.69
N ASN A 563 7.30 -22.80 -73.57
CA ASN A 563 6.94 -22.70 -74.99
C ASN A 563 7.73 -23.68 -75.91
N ILE A 564 8.53 -24.59 -75.37
CA ILE A 564 9.37 -25.50 -76.16
C ILE A 564 8.56 -26.66 -76.75
N VAL A 565 8.11 -26.47 -77.99
CA VAL A 565 7.35 -27.47 -78.76
C VAL A 565 8.19 -28.29 -79.76
N ALA A 566 9.36 -27.80 -80.16
CA ALA A 566 10.25 -28.42 -81.15
C ALA A 566 11.74 -28.27 -80.74
N GLY A 567 12.64 -29.02 -81.41
CA GLY A 567 14.06 -29.05 -81.07
C GLY A 567 14.29 -29.60 -79.66
N LYS A 568 13.75 -30.80 -79.37
CA LYS A 568 13.83 -31.41 -78.03
C LYS A 568 15.09 -32.28 -77.85
N GLU A 569 15.69 -32.68 -78.96
CA GLU A 569 16.91 -33.46 -79.08
C GLU A 569 18.17 -32.70 -78.62
N THR A 570 18.14 -31.36 -78.54
CA THR A 570 19.25 -30.51 -78.08
C THR A 570 19.09 -29.95 -76.66
N LEU A 571 17.95 -30.16 -75.99
CA LEU A 571 17.57 -29.46 -74.75
C LEU A 571 18.65 -29.37 -73.68
N TYR A 572 19.38 -30.45 -73.42
CA TYR A 572 20.48 -30.45 -72.46
C TYR A 572 21.59 -29.47 -72.85
N ASN A 573 22.02 -29.49 -74.12
CA ASN A 573 23.01 -28.54 -74.62
C ASN A 573 22.46 -27.11 -74.61
N ASP A 574 21.19 -26.92 -74.95
CA ASP A 574 20.57 -25.58 -74.95
C ASP A 574 20.60 -24.96 -73.55
N PHE A 575 20.14 -25.69 -72.52
CA PHE A 575 20.17 -25.23 -71.12
C PHE A 575 21.59 -25.14 -70.54
N TYR A 576 22.50 -26.04 -70.93
CA TYR A 576 23.91 -25.92 -70.58
C TYR A 576 24.50 -24.62 -71.14
N ASN A 577 24.27 -24.34 -72.43
CA ASN A 577 24.86 -23.19 -73.11
C ASN A 577 24.35 -21.86 -72.54
N ILE A 578 23.06 -21.72 -72.23
CA ILE A 578 22.54 -20.47 -71.64
C ILE A 578 23.07 -20.23 -70.22
N VAL A 579 23.16 -21.27 -69.37
CA VAL A 579 23.74 -21.14 -68.02
C VAL A 579 25.24 -20.86 -68.10
N ALA A 580 25.97 -21.52 -69.02
CA ALA A 580 27.39 -21.28 -69.23
C ALA A 580 27.67 -19.86 -69.75
N HIS A 581 26.86 -19.36 -70.68
CA HIS A 581 26.94 -18.00 -71.21
C HIS A 581 26.72 -16.94 -70.13
N VAL A 582 25.69 -17.11 -69.29
CA VAL A 582 25.47 -16.24 -68.13
C VAL A 582 26.67 -16.27 -67.19
N LYS A 583 27.23 -17.45 -66.91
CA LYS A 583 28.39 -17.63 -66.02
C LYS A 583 29.68 -17.03 -66.58
N GLU A 584 29.83 -16.96 -67.91
CA GLU A 584 30.94 -16.26 -68.57
C GLU A 584 30.82 -14.74 -68.43
N LYS A 585 29.62 -14.19 -68.68
CA LYS A 585 29.36 -12.74 -68.75
C LYS A 585 29.17 -12.09 -67.37
N ALA A 586 28.55 -12.81 -66.45
CA ALA A 586 28.30 -12.39 -65.07
C ALA A 586 28.93 -13.40 -64.07
N PRO A 587 30.28 -13.47 -63.99
CA PRO A 587 31.00 -14.51 -63.25
C PRO A 587 30.79 -14.49 -61.73
N ASN A 588 30.30 -13.38 -61.19
CA ASN A 588 29.99 -13.22 -59.77
C ASN A 588 28.52 -13.53 -59.44
N ALA A 589 27.64 -13.63 -60.44
CA ALA A 589 26.21 -13.79 -60.20
C ALA A 589 25.88 -15.19 -59.68
N GLN A 590 25.00 -15.26 -58.67
CA GLN A 590 24.24 -16.47 -58.44
C GLN A 590 23.27 -16.69 -59.61
N ILE A 591 23.32 -17.86 -60.23
CA ILE A 591 22.41 -18.22 -61.33
C ILE A 591 21.33 -19.16 -60.78
N MET A 592 20.06 -18.83 -61.05
CA MET A 592 18.89 -19.63 -60.71
C MET A 592 18.06 -19.94 -61.96
N VAL A 593 17.88 -21.22 -62.30
CA VAL A 593 16.97 -21.64 -63.36
C VAL A 593 15.63 -22.01 -62.74
N VAL A 594 14.57 -21.31 -63.14
CA VAL A 594 13.20 -21.48 -62.63
C VAL A 594 12.43 -22.37 -63.60
N SER A 595 11.81 -23.44 -63.09
CA SER A 595 11.14 -24.42 -63.93
C SER A 595 9.93 -23.86 -64.70
N SER A 596 9.49 -24.58 -65.72
CA SER A 596 8.20 -24.36 -66.38
C SER A 596 7.03 -24.46 -65.38
N PHE A 597 5.90 -23.80 -65.66
CA PHE A 597 4.70 -23.78 -64.80
C PHE A 597 3.38 -23.93 -65.58
N CYS A 598 3.25 -23.25 -66.72
CA CYS A 598 2.07 -23.30 -67.59
C CYS A 598 1.96 -24.69 -68.22
N TRP A 599 3.07 -25.15 -68.80
CA TRP A 599 3.15 -26.37 -69.60
C TRP A 599 4.41 -27.17 -69.22
N PRO A 600 4.50 -27.73 -67.99
CA PRO A 600 5.68 -28.47 -67.55
C PRO A 600 5.91 -29.72 -68.41
N ASP A 601 7.10 -29.82 -69.00
CA ASP A 601 7.55 -30.95 -69.81
C ASP A 601 8.71 -31.67 -69.10
N PRO A 602 8.61 -32.97 -68.78
CA PRO A 602 9.65 -33.70 -68.07
C PRO A 602 11.03 -33.69 -68.74
N ALA A 603 11.11 -33.59 -70.08
CA ALA A 603 12.37 -33.53 -70.80
C ALA A 603 13.05 -32.15 -70.64
N VAL A 604 12.25 -31.08 -70.60
CA VAL A 604 12.71 -29.72 -70.31
C VAL A 604 13.21 -29.63 -68.87
N THR A 605 12.42 -30.11 -67.90
CA THR A 605 12.80 -30.16 -66.49
C THR A 605 14.09 -30.96 -66.25
N ALA A 606 14.23 -32.12 -66.89
CA ALA A 606 15.46 -32.92 -66.79
C ALA A 606 16.69 -32.18 -67.37
N ALA A 607 16.53 -31.47 -68.49
CA ALA A 607 17.61 -30.67 -69.07
C ALA A 607 18.03 -29.49 -68.18
N GLN A 608 17.06 -28.76 -67.61
CA GLN A 608 17.29 -27.68 -66.64
C GLN A 608 18.09 -28.19 -65.42
N ILE A 609 17.64 -29.29 -64.80
CA ILE A 609 18.30 -29.89 -63.63
C ILE A 609 19.74 -30.32 -63.97
N ASN A 610 19.94 -30.99 -65.10
CA ASN A 610 21.26 -31.47 -65.50
C ASN A 610 22.24 -30.30 -65.73
N ALA A 611 21.82 -29.26 -66.45
CA ALA A 611 22.63 -28.06 -66.67
C ALA A 611 22.97 -27.33 -65.35
N CYS A 612 22.00 -27.22 -64.43
CA CYS A 612 22.22 -26.62 -63.11
C CYS A 612 23.26 -27.40 -62.29
N ASN A 613 23.10 -28.71 -62.20
CA ASN A 613 23.99 -29.59 -61.44
C ASN A 613 25.44 -29.53 -61.96
N GLU A 614 25.63 -29.50 -63.29
CA GLU A 614 26.95 -29.50 -63.90
C GLU A 614 27.66 -28.14 -63.79
N LEU A 615 26.92 -27.04 -63.96
CA LEU A 615 27.49 -25.69 -63.92
C LEU A 615 27.43 -25.03 -62.53
N GLY A 616 26.85 -25.69 -61.53
CA GLY A 616 26.73 -25.19 -60.15
C GLY A 616 25.70 -24.07 -59.96
N ALA A 617 24.71 -23.98 -60.86
CA ALA A 617 23.56 -23.10 -60.71
C ALA A 617 22.48 -23.74 -59.82
N THR A 618 21.58 -22.93 -59.26
CA THR A 618 20.44 -23.43 -58.48
C THR A 618 19.26 -23.73 -59.40
N PHE A 619 18.65 -24.91 -59.27
CA PHE A 619 17.36 -25.20 -59.89
C PHE A 619 16.22 -24.87 -58.91
N ILE A 620 15.24 -24.07 -59.35
CA ILE A 620 14.04 -23.71 -58.58
C ILE A 620 12.85 -24.51 -59.12
N ASP A 621 12.40 -25.49 -58.33
CA ASP A 621 11.33 -26.40 -58.71
C ASP A 621 9.93 -25.81 -58.43
N LEU A 622 9.14 -25.61 -59.49
CA LEU A 622 7.73 -25.22 -59.39
C LEU A 622 6.76 -26.41 -59.49
N SER A 623 7.26 -27.66 -59.56
CA SER A 623 6.42 -28.86 -59.58
C SER A 623 5.33 -28.91 -58.48
N PRO A 624 5.56 -28.40 -57.24
CA PRO A 624 4.53 -28.41 -56.19
C PRO A 624 3.31 -27.51 -56.46
N ILE A 625 3.47 -26.49 -57.31
CA ILE A 625 2.38 -25.57 -57.69
C ILE A 625 1.92 -25.74 -59.15
N SER A 626 2.77 -26.31 -60.01
CA SER A 626 2.44 -26.54 -61.42
C SER A 626 1.24 -27.50 -61.55
N GLY A 627 0.20 -27.08 -62.27
CA GLY A 627 -1.04 -27.83 -62.42
C GLY A 627 -2.05 -27.71 -61.28
N ASN A 628 -1.73 -27.05 -60.16
CA ASN A 628 -2.69 -26.76 -59.09
C ASN A 628 -3.53 -25.51 -59.45
N PRO A 629 -4.88 -25.61 -59.57
CA PRO A 629 -5.72 -24.47 -59.93
C PRO A 629 -5.65 -23.28 -58.97
N ALA A 630 -5.31 -23.52 -57.69
CA ALA A 630 -5.21 -22.45 -56.68
C ALA A 630 -4.10 -21.42 -56.99
N TYR A 631 -3.10 -21.80 -57.78
CA TYR A 631 -1.97 -20.96 -58.17
C TYR A 631 -2.08 -20.45 -59.62
N ARG A 632 -3.17 -20.76 -60.35
CA ARG A 632 -3.40 -20.29 -61.73
C ARG A 632 -4.41 -19.16 -61.77
N ALA A 633 -4.26 -18.25 -62.73
CA ALA A 633 -5.20 -17.12 -62.89
C ALA A 633 -6.58 -17.56 -63.39
N GLY A 634 -6.62 -18.56 -64.29
CA GLY A 634 -7.85 -19.01 -64.93
C GLY A 634 -8.44 -17.98 -65.90
N THR A 635 -9.48 -18.38 -66.62
CA THR A 635 -10.32 -17.43 -67.37
C THR A 635 -11.38 -16.83 -66.44
N GLY A 636 -11.66 -15.54 -66.57
CA GLY A 636 -12.57 -14.80 -65.69
C GLY A 636 -11.87 -14.01 -64.57
N GLY A 637 -10.57 -14.23 -64.35
CA GLY A 637 -9.75 -13.36 -63.49
C GLY A 637 -9.61 -11.95 -64.07
N SER A 638 -9.32 -10.96 -63.23
CA SER A 638 -9.16 -9.55 -63.62
C SER A 638 -7.74 -9.06 -63.38
N VAL A 639 -7.19 -8.32 -64.34
CA VAL A 639 -5.86 -7.69 -64.28
C VAL A 639 -5.95 -6.20 -64.60
N TYR A 640 -5.03 -5.40 -64.08
CA TYR A 640 -4.97 -3.96 -64.32
C TYR A 640 -3.91 -3.63 -65.38
N GLY A 641 -4.28 -2.98 -66.48
CA GLY A 641 -3.39 -2.68 -67.60
C GLY A 641 -2.66 -1.34 -67.49
N GLU A 642 -1.60 -1.15 -68.29
CA GLU A 642 -0.91 0.15 -68.47
C GLU A 642 -1.82 1.23 -69.10
N ASP A 643 -2.93 0.83 -69.72
CA ASP A 643 -3.99 1.73 -70.18
C ASP A 643 -4.86 2.29 -69.04
N GLY A 644 -4.58 1.91 -67.78
CA GLY A 644 -5.27 2.37 -66.59
C GLY A 644 -6.63 1.71 -66.36
N ALA A 645 -6.95 0.63 -67.07
CA ALA A 645 -8.23 -0.07 -67.02
C ALA A 645 -8.10 -1.50 -66.46
N TRP A 646 -9.23 -2.02 -65.97
CA TRP A 646 -9.37 -3.42 -65.58
C TRP A 646 -9.80 -4.27 -66.77
N HIS A 647 -9.09 -5.37 -67.01
CA HIS A 647 -9.34 -6.31 -68.10
C HIS A 647 -9.62 -7.71 -67.57
N THR A 648 -10.61 -8.39 -68.14
CA THR A 648 -10.90 -9.79 -67.82
C THR A 648 -10.07 -10.73 -68.69
N ILE A 649 -9.39 -11.69 -68.06
CA ILE A 649 -8.66 -12.76 -68.74
C ILE A 649 -9.67 -13.67 -69.45
N THR A 650 -9.76 -13.55 -70.77
CA THR A 650 -10.62 -14.40 -71.63
C THR A 650 -9.83 -15.44 -72.40
N ASN A 651 -8.53 -15.23 -72.61
CA ASN A 651 -7.66 -16.15 -73.33
C ASN A 651 -7.17 -17.28 -72.39
N GLY A 652 -7.40 -18.53 -72.76
CA GLY A 652 -7.03 -19.70 -71.96
C GLY A 652 -5.52 -19.89 -71.78
N ALA A 653 -4.67 -19.39 -72.69
CA ALA A 653 -3.22 -19.41 -72.51
C ALA A 653 -2.78 -18.38 -71.47
N VAL A 654 -3.38 -17.18 -71.45
CA VAL A 654 -3.15 -16.20 -70.38
C VAL A 654 -3.65 -16.76 -69.04
N GLY A 655 -4.84 -17.37 -69.01
CA GLY A 655 -5.38 -18.02 -67.81
C GLY A 655 -4.59 -19.24 -67.30
N ALA A 656 -3.64 -19.78 -68.08
CA ALA A 656 -2.74 -20.85 -67.63
C ALA A 656 -1.57 -20.35 -66.76
N HIS A 657 -1.29 -19.05 -66.79
CA HIS A 657 -0.20 -18.40 -66.04
C HIS A 657 -0.48 -18.37 -64.52
N PRO A 658 0.56 -18.12 -63.71
CA PRO A 658 0.39 -17.92 -62.28
C PRO A 658 -0.60 -16.79 -61.98
N ASN A 659 -1.38 -16.95 -60.91
CA ASN A 659 -2.01 -15.80 -60.26
C ASN A 659 -1.04 -15.18 -59.24
N ASP A 660 -1.45 -14.12 -58.55
CA ASP A 660 -0.67 -13.46 -57.49
C ASP A 660 -0.12 -14.44 -56.43
N ALA A 661 -0.88 -15.48 -56.06
CA ALA A 661 -0.39 -16.50 -55.11
C ALA A 661 0.67 -17.42 -55.73
N GLY A 662 0.56 -17.72 -57.03
CA GLY A 662 1.58 -18.45 -57.80
C GLY A 662 2.87 -17.65 -57.93
N PHE A 663 2.77 -16.36 -58.29
CA PHE A 663 3.93 -15.46 -58.34
C PHE A 663 4.58 -15.23 -56.97
N ALA A 664 3.78 -15.11 -55.90
CA ALA A 664 4.29 -15.05 -54.54
C ALA A 664 5.06 -16.31 -54.14
N TYR A 665 4.59 -17.50 -54.53
CA TYR A 665 5.34 -18.74 -54.30
C TYR A 665 6.67 -18.76 -55.08
N ILE A 666 6.67 -18.38 -56.36
CA ILE A 666 7.90 -18.30 -57.18
C ILE A 666 8.91 -17.35 -56.54
N ALA A 667 8.47 -16.15 -56.15
CA ALA A 667 9.32 -15.16 -55.49
C ALA A 667 9.87 -15.67 -54.15
N GLN A 668 9.04 -16.34 -53.35
CA GLN A 668 9.47 -16.96 -52.10
C GLN A 668 10.56 -18.02 -52.32
N GLN A 669 10.41 -18.89 -53.33
CA GLN A 669 11.43 -19.91 -53.63
C GLN A 669 12.75 -19.29 -54.09
N ILE A 670 12.72 -18.21 -54.89
CA ILE A 670 13.91 -17.48 -55.32
C ILE A 670 14.61 -16.85 -54.11
N LEU A 671 13.89 -16.05 -53.32
CA LEU A 671 14.43 -15.35 -52.14
C LEU A 671 15.02 -16.32 -51.10
N ALA A 672 14.35 -17.46 -50.86
CA ALA A 672 14.82 -18.49 -49.92
C ALA A 672 16.09 -19.23 -50.37
N ASN A 673 16.55 -19.04 -51.62
CA ASN A 673 17.73 -19.68 -52.19
C ASN A 673 18.91 -18.71 -52.43
N ILE A 674 18.78 -17.43 -52.08
CA ILE A 674 19.88 -16.45 -52.16
C ILE A 674 20.94 -16.79 -51.10
N LYS A 675 22.23 -16.65 -51.48
CA LYS A 675 23.39 -17.09 -50.68
C LYS A 675 24.10 -15.97 -49.92
#